data_AF-A0A0L7RDK2-F1
#
_entry.id   AF-A0A0L7RDK2-F1
#
_cell.length_a   1.000
_cell.length_b   1.000
_cell.length_c   1.000
_cell.angle_alpha   90.00
_cell.angle_beta   90.00
_cell.angle_gamma   90.00
#
_symmetry.space_group_name_H-M   'P 1'
#
loop_
_entity.id
_entity.type
_entity.pdbx_description
1 polymer ?
#
loop_
_entity_poly.entity_id
_entity_poly.type
_entity_poly.pdbx_seq_one_letter_code
_entity_poly.pdbx_strand_id
1 'polypeptide(L)'
;MSRERGARRFYRMDSSNDLLEFMDRGYSAQHENRWNFEVAWEAANKVGGIYTVIRSKAFVSTEEMGDQYCLIGPYKETSARTEVEEADFPHNSPLHLAVQTLRDQGFKFSDKGKCVIRLRTSKTYITIKVRSLIEVVTGTWLVDGNPQIILFDIGSAAWKLDEYKQELWNTCNLGIPHLDIEANDAVILGYLVCQFISEFRQVAEEYSDVPPRVVVHCHEWQAGVGLIALRTRHVDVATVFTTHATLLGRYLCAGKTDFYNNLDKFNVDEEAGKRQIYHRYCMERAASHLAHTFTTVSDITGFEAEHLLKRKPDIITPNGLNVKKFAALHEFQNLHAVSKEKIHEFVRGHFYGHYDFDLDKTLYFFIAGRYEFGNKGADIFIEALARLNHYLKSSRPDTTVVAFLIFPARTNNFNVESLRGHAVTKSLRDTISDIQQKIGRRMYELCLSGRMPDAQDLLQKEDTIKIKRCLYALQRNGLPPVTTHNVVDDWNDPVLNSIRRCNLFNTVNDRVKVVFHPEFLSSTNPLFGLDYEEFVRGCHLGVFPSYYEPWGYTPAECTVMGIPSITTNLSGFGCFMQEHIADPMSYGIYIVDRRYIGLENSVQQLAHYMFDFARLSRRQRIIQRNRTERLSDLLDWRNLGIYYRQARIKALMTVYPELASEYAEGGVGRFSYPRPISEPPSPSSSRHTTPAASVHGSDDEDEDVDDEKEREEEEEEEEEEEEEEEEEEEEEEEEEEEEEEEEEEEEEEEEEEEEEEEEEEEEEEEEGGGGGGCVRKESGNVSFRRKRSPTDKATFTLVNLQPAAGKNWKVVATGWPRVTSACAFSKWLRCTTPNATINSGVETRQVDVATRGEPLTQRRYVEFARENDSGIGKTDLDIVQQLHGLAGIPDAR
;
A
#
# COMPACT_ATOMS: atom_id res chain seq x y z
N MET A 1 41.02 3.28 19.32
CA MET A 1 41.14 1.90 19.83
C MET A 1 39.75 1.38 20.17
N SER A 2 39.16 0.55 19.31
CA SER A 2 38.54 -0.75 19.66
C SER A 2 38.27 -1.46 18.32
N ARG A 3 38.45 -2.79 18.31
CA ARG A 3 38.43 -3.65 17.13
C ARG A 3 37.00 -3.89 16.59
N GLU A 4 35.97 -3.53 17.36
CA GLU A 4 34.54 -3.67 17.01
C GLU A 4 34.04 -2.67 15.96
N ARG A 5 34.75 -1.57 15.70
CA ARG A 5 34.40 -0.66 14.59
C ARG A 5 34.79 -1.20 13.21
N GLY A 6 35.47 -2.34 13.14
CA GLY A 6 35.93 -2.95 11.88
C GLY A 6 34.86 -3.72 11.12
N ALA A 7 33.92 -4.38 11.81
CA ALA A 7 32.93 -5.25 11.18
C ALA A 7 31.78 -4.48 10.50
N ARG A 8 31.44 -3.27 10.97
CA ARG A 8 30.42 -2.40 10.33
C ARG A 8 30.86 -1.79 8.98
N ARG A 9 32.08 -2.05 8.53
CA ARG A 9 32.73 -1.30 7.44
C ARG A 9 32.61 -1.94 6.05
N PHE A 10 32.07 -3.16 5.94
CA PHE A 10 32.13 -3.91 4.68
C PHE A 10 30.93 -3.73 3.74
N TYR A 11 29.83 -3.10 4.16
CA TYR A 11 28.62 -3.01 3.31
C TYR A 11 27.87 -1.67 3.29
N ARG A 12 28.21 -0.71 4.17
CA ARG A 12 27.65 0.65 4.12
C ARG A 12 28.72 1.62 3.64
N MET A 13 28.48 2.28 2.50
CA MET A 13 29.11 3.58 2.31
C MET A 13 28.52 4.48 3.40
N ASP A 14 29.36 5.00 4.29
CA ASP A 14 29.01 6.11 5.18
C ASP A 14 28.59 7.27 4.26
N SER A 15 27.29 7.40 4.01
CA SER A 15 26.76 8.59 3.39
C SER A 15 26.91 9.69 4.43
N SER A 16 27.61 10.77 4.09
CA SER A 16 27.67 11.99 4.89
C SER A 16 26.33 12.75 4.88
N ASN A 17 25.26 12.10 4.42
CA ASN A 17 23.99 12.67 4.00
C ASN A 17 22.81 12.07 4.78
N ASP A 18 23.08 11.43 5.91
CA ASP A 18 22.08 10.67 6.65
C ASP A 18 21.16 11.60 7.44
N LEU A 19 19.83 11.49 7.23
CA LEU A 19 18.84 12.21 8.01
C LEU A 19 18.94 11.82 9.51
N LEU A 20 19.53 10.67 9.84
CA LEU A 20 19.74 10.20 11.20
C LEU A 20 20.43 11.23 12.12
N GLU A 21 21.31 12.09 11.60
CA GLU A 21 21.94 13.15 12.41
C GLU A 21 20.92 14.18 12.94
N PHE A 22 19.79 14.34 12.25
CA PHE A 22 18.75 15.31 12.57
C PHE A 22 17.51 14.68 13.23
N MET A 23 17.53 13.37 13.49
CA MET A 23 16.43 12.65 14.15
C MET A 23 16.53 12.74 15.66
N ASP A 24 16.27 13.94 16.21
CA ASP A 24 16.30 14.21 17.64
C ASP A 24 14.90 14.29 18.28
N ARG A 25 13.88 13.77 17.58
CA ARG A 25 12.46 13.80 17.94
C ARG A 25 11.95 15.21 18.22
N GLY A 26 12.45 16.19 17.47
CA GLY A 26 11.99 17.57 17.54
C GLY A 26 12.66 18.42 18.62
N TYR A 27 13.69 17.92 19.30
CA TYR A 27 14.39 18.68 20.34
C TYR A 27 14.97 19.98 19.78
N SER A 28 15.73 19.93 18.68
CA SER A 28 16.26 21.12 17.99
C SER A 28 15.14 22.00 17.44
N ALA A 29 14.10 21.40 16.85
CA ALA A 29 12.98 22.15 16.29
C ALA A 29 12.24 22.97 17.36
N GLN A 30 12.03 22.40 18.55
CA GLN A 30 11.40 23.09 19.68
C GLN A 30 12.28 24.24 20.20
N HIS A 31 13.59 24.03 20.36
CA HIS A 31 14.54 25.05 20.81
C HIS A 31 14.62 26.24 19.85
N GLU A 32 14.56 25.96 18.55
CA GLU A 32 14.60 26.97 17.49
C GLU A 32 13.23 27.58 17.17
N ASN A 33 12.17 27.17 17.89
CA ASN A 33 10.78 27.50 17.60
C ASN A 33 10.41 27.29 16.11
N ARG A 34 10.95 26.22 15.51
CA ARG A 34 10.66 25.81 14.13
C ARG A 34 9.42 24.94 14.09
N TRP A 35 8.50 25.26 13.18
CA TRP A 35 7.26 24.51 12.97
C TRP A 35 7.11 24.11 11.50
N ASN A 36 6.60 22.91 11.24
CA ASN A 36 6.28 22.45 9.89
C ASN A 36 4.83 22.00 9.78
N PHE A 37 4.07 22.70 8.95
CA PHE A 37 2.71 22.33 8.57
C PHE A 37 2.71 21.76 7.17
N GLU A 38 2.40 20.47 7.04
CA GLU A 38 2.34 19.80 5.75
C GLU A 38 0.88 19.62 5.33
N VAL A 39 0.51 20.27 4.23
CA VAL A 39 -0.88 20.44 3.78
C VAL A 39 -1.09 19.62 2.52
N ALA A 40 -2.05 18.69 2.56
CA ALA A 40 -2.41 17.88 1.41
C ALA A 40 -3.89 17.51 1.40
N TRP A 41 -4.44 17.39 0.20
CA TRP A 41 -5.81 16.91 0.00
C TRP A 41 -6.00 15.45 0.46
N GLU A 42 -4.92 14.67 0.43
CA GLU A 42 -4.91 13.24 0.74
C GLU A 42 -4.46 12.93 2.18
N ALA A 43 -4.26 13.93 3.05
CA ALA A 43 -3.96 13.69 4.46
C ALA A 43 -5.17 13.02 5.16
N ALA A 44 -4.97 11.81 5.70
CA ALA A 44 -6.03 10.94 6.23
C ALA A 44 -7.22 10.72 5.26
N ASN A 45 -6.96 10.79 3.95
CA ASN A 45 -7.98 10.65 2.90
C ASN A 45 -7.37 10.01 1.64
N LYS A 46 -7.43 8.68 1.54
CA LYS A 46 -6.82 7.93 0.43
C LYS A 46 -7.55 8.15 -0.89
N VAL A 47 -6.96 8.96 -1.77
CA VAL A 47 -7.46 9.22 -3.15
C VAL A 47 -6.50 8.66 -4.21
N GLY A 48 -5.20 8.78 -3.98
CA GLY A 48 -4.17 8.44 -4.95
C GLY A 48 -2.83 8.09 -4.31
N GLY A 49 -1.75 8.36 -5.04
CA GLY A 49 -0.38 8.01 -4.60
C GLY A 49 0.20 9.00 -3.58
N ILE A 50 -0.38 10.19 -3.44
CA ILE A 50 0.12 11.21 -2.49
C ILE A 50 -0.16 10.76 -1.07
N TYR A 51 -1.30 10.11 -0.83
CA TYR A 51 -1.60 9.42 0.42
C TYR A 51 -0.43 8.51 0.83
N THR A 52 0.08 7.68 -0.08
CA THR A 52 1.19 6.76 0.20
C THR A 52 2.47 7.51 0.56
N VAL A 53 2.79 8.61 -0.13
CA VAL A 53 3.95 9.46 0.19
C VAL A 53 3.87 10.00 1.60
N ILE A 54 2.77 10.68 1.90
CA ILE A 54 2.63 11.39 3.18
C ILE A 54 2.53 10.39 4.32
N ARG A 55 1.80 9.28 4.12
CA ARG A 55 1.70 8.18 5.09
C ARG A 55 3.05 7.56 5.41
N SER A 56 3.82 7.16 4.40
CA SER A 56 5.10 6.48 4.63
C SER A 56 6.17 7.44 5.17
N LYS A 57 6.19 8.70 4.71
CA LYS A 57 7.11 9.75 5.19
C LYS A 57 6.81 10.23 6.62
N ALA A 58 5.61 9.97 7.14
CA ALA A 58 5.19 10.46 8.46
C ALA A 58 6.21 10.11 9.55
N PHE A 59 6.64 8.85 9.60
CA PHE A 59 7.63 8.35 10.55
C PHE A 59 8.92 9.18 10.59
N VAL A 60 9.59 9.39 9.45
CA VAL A 60 10.83 10.17 9.43
C VAL A 60 10.59 11.65 9.71
N SER A 61 9.39 12.16 9.39
CA SER A 61 9.02 13.55 9.66
C SER A 61 8.84 13.79 11.16
N THR A 62 8.22 12.85 11.87
CA THR A 62 8.04 12.90 13.33
C THR A 62 9.33 12.58 14.08
N GLU A 63 10.19 11.69 13.58
CA GLU A 63 11.52 11.47 14.19
C GLU A 63 12.44 12.70 14.06
N GLU A 64 12.29 13.52 13.00
CA GLU A 64 13.02 14.79 12.85
C GLU A 64 12.40 15.93 13.69
N MET A 65 11.08 16.09 13.64
CA MET A 65 10.42 17.31 14.11
C MET A 65 9.56 17.13 15.38
N GLY A 66 9.29 15.89 15.80
CA GLY A 66 8.44 15.60 16.96
C GLY A 66 7.08 16.31 16.88
N ASP A 67 6.66 16.90 18.00
CA ASP A 67 5.41 17.68 18.13
C ASP A 67 5.39 18.99 17.31
N GLN A 68 6.51 19.38 16.70
CA GLN A 68 6.59 20.56 15.84
C GLN A 68 6.14 20.29 14.39
N TYR A 69 5.74 19.05 14.10
CA TYR A 69 5.20 18.62 12.81
C TYR A 69 3.71 18.35 12.89
N CYS A 70 2.95 18.99 12.00
CA CYS A 70 1.50 18.83 11.95
C CYS A 70 1.01 18.70 10.50
N LEU A 71 0.16 17.71 10.26
CA LEU A 71 -0.52 17.49 8.98
C LEU A 71 -1.83 18.26 8.92
N ILE A 72 -2.16 18.79 7.75
CA ILE A 72 -3.42 19.49 7.52
C ILE A 72 -4.13 18.94 6.27
N GLY A 73 -5.42 18.62 6.41
CA GLY A 73 -6.23 18.09 5.31
C GLY A 73 -7.72 18.42 5.40
N PRO A 74 -8.49 18.03 4.39
CA PRO A 74 -9.95 18.11 4.44
C PRO A 74 -10.55 17.01 5.32
N TYR A 75 -11.53 17.34 6.15
CA TYR A 75 -12.27 16.35 6.93
C TYR A 75 -13.20 15.52 6.02
N LYS A 76 -13.04 14.21 6.11
CA LYS A 76 -13.95 13.21 5.53
C LYS A 76 -14.31 12.21 6.60
N GLU A 77 -15.55 12.28 7.08
CA GLU A 77 -16.04 11.47 8.21
C GLU A 77 -15.76 9.96 8.04
N THR A 78 -15.94 9.42 6.83
CA THR A 78 -15.71 8.01 6.54
C THR A 78 -14.26 7.57 6.75
N SER A 79 -13.31 8.42 6.39
CA SER A 79 -11.88 8.13 6.48
C SER A 79 -11.33 8.47 7.87
N ALA A 80 -11.76 9.59 8.44
CA ALA A 80 -11.35 10.02 9.78
C ALA A 80 -11.72 8.99 10.86
N ARG A 81 -12.94 8.41 10.81
CA ARG A 81 -13.37 7.39 11.77
C ARG A 81 -12.50 6.13 11.82
N THR A 82 -11.81 5.80 10.72
CA THR A 82 -10.99 4.59 10.61
C THR A 82 -9.50 4.86 10.77
N GLU A 83 -9.05 6.06 10.44
CA GLU A 83 -7.62 6.38 10.39
C GLU A 83 -7.18 7.37 11.46
N VAL A 84 -8.08 8.11 12.12
CA VAL A 84 -7.72 9.20 13.03
C VAL A 84 -8.24 8.92 14.44
N GLU A 85 -7.35 9.04 15.42
CA GLU A 85 -7.73 9.13 16.82
C GLU A 85 -8.02 10.59 17.16
N GLU A 86 -9.29 10.94 17.29
CA GLU A 86 -9.73 12.31 17.59
C GLU A 86 -9.32 12.70 19.01
N ALA A 87 -8.54 13.77 19.12
CA ALA A 87 -8.07 14.32 20.39
C ALA A 87 -7.83 15.83 20.26
N ASP A 88 -8.08 16.58 21.33
CA ASP A 88 -7.66 17.98 21.40
C ASP A 88 -6.15 18.07 21.68
N PHE A 89 -5.48 19.06 21.09
CA PHE A 89 -4.10 19.36 21.43
C PHE A 89 -3.95 19.78 22.91
N PRO A 90 -2.78 19.59 23.52
CA PRO A 90 -2.51 20.03 24.89
C PRO A 90 -2.92 21.50 25.09
N HIS A 91 -3.62 21.81 26.19
CA HIS A 91 -4.20 23.15 26.41
C HIS A 91 -3.19 24.29 26.42
N ASN A 92 -1.93 23.99 26.73
CA ASN A 92 -0.81 24.92 26.72
C ASN A 92 -0.10 25.02 25.35
N SER A 93 -0.51 24.25 24.34
CA SER A 93 0.09 24.28 23.02
C SER A 93 -0.42 25.46 22.19
N PRO A 94 0.45 26.14 21.41
CA PRO A 94 0.00 27.17 20.47
C PRO A 94 -0.99 26.63 19.43
N LEU A 95 -0.94 25.33 19.11
CA LEU A 95 -1.91 24.66 18.23
C LEU A 95 -3.33 24.69 18.83
N HIS A 96 -3.47 24.39 20.12
CA HIS A 96 -4.76 24.38 20.81
C HIS A 96 -5.42 25.77 20.77
N LEU A 97 -4.66 26.81 21.09
CA LEU A 97 -5.16 28.19 21.11
C LEU A 97 -5.55 28.68 19.71
N ALA A 98 -4.77 28.35 18.68
CA ALA A 98 -5.09 28.70 17.29
C ALA A 98 -6.36 27.98 16.79
N VAL A 99 -6.49 26.68 17.07
CA VAL A 99 -7.70 25.91 16.72
C VAL A 99 -8.92 26.45 17.47
N GLN A 100 -8.78 26.74 18.76
CA GLN A 100 -9.88 27.26 19.58
C GLN A 100 -10.34 28.64 19.07
N THR A 101 -9.39 29.51 18.71
CA THR A 101 -9.69 30.80 18.08
C THR A 101 -10.47 30.61 16.78
N LEU A 102 -10.10 29.63 15.95
CA LEU A 102 -10.81 29.35 14.70
C LEU A 102 -12.24 28.82 14.94
N ARG A 103 -12.41 27.92 15.92
CA ARG A 103 -13.72 27.41 16.37
C ARG A 103 -14.60 28.57 16.87
N ASP A 104 -14.00 29.52 17.60
CA ASP A 104 -14.68 30.69 18.15
C ASP A 104 -14.96 31.78 17.10
N GLN A 105 -14.19 31.89 16.02
CA GLN A 105 -14.45 32.86 14.94
C GLN A 105 -15.76 32.62 14.17
N GLY A 106 -16.46 31.51 14.43
CA GLY A 106 -17.88 31.32 14.08
C GLY A 106 -18.85 32.27 14.81
N PHE A 107 -18.38 33.03 15.81
CA PHE A 107 -19.17 34.03 16.53
C PHE A 107 -19.17 35.41 15.84
N LYS A 108 -19.97 35.59 14.79
CA LYS A 108 -20.40 36.95 14.41
C LYS A 108 -21.44 37.47 15.41
N PHE A 109 -21.02 38.27 16.39
CA PHE A 109 -21.92 39.23 17.03
C PHE A 109 -22.23 40.34 16.02
N SER A 110 -23.23 40.13 15.16
CA SER A 110 -23.77 41.26 14.40
C SER A 110 -24.71 42.04 15.31
N ASP A 111 -24.37 43.31 15.55
CA ASP A 111 -25.23 44.23 16.29
C ASP A 111 -26.55 44.54 15.54
N LYS A 112 -26.75 44.04 14.29
CA LYS A 112 -27.93 44.39 13.46
C LYS A 112 -28.47 43.31 12.51
N GLY A 113 -28.18 42.02 12.69
CA GLY A 113 -28.64 40.96 11.77
C GLY A 113 -29.12 39.71 12.50
N LYS A 114 -30.36 39.73 13.00
CA LYS A 114 -31.01 38.56 13.58
C LYS A 114 -31.64 37.72 12.46
N CYS A 115 -31.06 36.56 12.13
CA CYS A 115 -31.83 35.50 11.49
C CYS A 115 -32.72 34.86 12.58
N VAL A 116 -34.02 35.15 12.56
CA VAL A 116 -35.00 34.64 13.53
C VAL A 116 -35.94 33.69 12.81
N ILE A 117 -35.81 32.39 13.03
CA ILE A 117 -36.90 31.46 12.75
C ILE A 117 -37.92 31.64 13.89
N ARG A 118 -39.04 32.32 13.60
CA ARG A 118 -40.15 32.49 14.56
C ARG A 118 -41.09 31.30 14.46
N LEU A 119 -40.94 30.32 15.36
CA LEU A 119 -42.00 29.35 15.60
C LEU A 119 -42.99 29.95 16.60
N ARG A 120 -44.26 30.06 16.18
CA ARG A 120 -45.34 30.64 16.99
C ARG A 120 -46.00 29.53 17.79
N THR A 121 -45.68 29.43 19.08
CA THR A 121 -46.55 28.74 20.05
C THR A 121 -47.16 29.76 21.02
N SER A 122 -48.31 29.42 21.59
CA SER A 122 -49.39 30.31 22.01
C SER A 122 -49.10 31.31 23.15
N LYS A 123 -47.85 31.53 23.57
CA LYS A 123 -47.47 32.66 24.46
C LYS A 123 -45.96 32.91 24.65
N THR A 124 -45.06 32.28 23.90
CA THR A 124 -43.61 32.50 24.07
C THR A 124 -42.87 32.44 22.73
N TYR A 125 -41.95 33.39 22.49
CA TYR A 125 -41.04 33.34 21.35
C TYR A 125 -39.75 32.63 21.77
N ILE A 126 -39.43 31.49 21.13
CA ILE A 126 -38.12 30.86 21.25
C ILE A 126 -37.23 31.45 20.16
N THR A 127 -36.10 32.05 20.53
CA THR A 127 -35.08 32.50 19.57
C THR A 127 -34.06 31.39 19.40
N ILE A 128 -34.06 30.70 18.26
CA ILE A 128 -33.02 29.73 17.92
C ILE A 128 -31.92 30.51 17.17
N LYS A 129 -30.73 30.63 17.79
CA LYS A 129 -29.53 31.14 17.12
C LYS A 129 -28.99 30.01 16.22
N VAL A 130 -29.02 30.19 14.91
CA VAL A 130 -28.34 29.27 13.98
C VAL A 130 -26.85 29.61 14.03
N ARG A 131 -26.05 28.67 14.55
CA ARG A 131 -24.59 28.74 14.69
C ARG A 131 -23.97 28.36 13.34
N SER A 132 -22.97 29.11 12.84
CA SER A 132 -22.04 28.59 11.82
C SER A 132 -20.64 28.60 12.45
N LEU A 133 -20.35 27.57 13.23
CA LEU A 133 -18.99 27.33 13.71
C LEU A 133 -18.19 26.74 12.55
N ILE A 134 -16.93 27.15 12.39
CA ILE A 134 -16.01 26.40 11.53
C ILE A 134 -15.69 25.13 12.29
N GLU A 135 -16.03 23.98 11.71
CA GLU A 135 -15.78 22.68 12.33
C GLU A 135 -14.37 22.21 11.99
N VAL A 136 -13.59 21.92 13.03
CA VAL A 136 -12.20 21.50 12.96
C VAL A 136 -12.03 20.28 13.83
N VAL A 137 -11.64 19.17 13.22
CA VAL A 137 -11.28 17.93 13.91
C VAL A 137 -9.77 17.91 14.08
N THR A 138 -9.32 17.60 15.30
CA THR A 138 -7.91 17.48 15.65
C THR A 138 -7.67 16.09 16.19
N GLY A 139 -6.43 15.62 16.10
CA GLY A 139 -6.07 14.33 16.65
C GLY A 139 -4.73 13.84 16.15
N THR A 140 -4.61 12.52 16.13
CA THR A 140 -3.41 11.80 15.69
C THR A 140 -3.78 10.88 14.54
N TRP A 141 -2.97 10.87 13.48
CA TRP A 141 -3.17 9.91 12.39
C TRP A 141 -2.57 8.56 12.76
N LEU A 142 -3.36 7.49 12.72
CA LEU A 142 -2.99 6.12 13.11
C LEU A 142 -2.13 5.45 12.04
N VAL A 143 -0.91 5.94 11.88
CA VAL A 143 0.11 5.46 10.94
C VAL A 143 1.48 5.51 11.63
N ASP A 144 2.48 4.83 11.07
CA ASP A 144 3.84 4.85 11.61
C ASP A 144 4.34 6.30 11.82
N GLY A 145 4.77 6.60 13.04
CA GLY A 145 5.16 7.95 13.48
C GLY A 145 4.08 8.72 14.24
N ASN A 146 2.80 8.34 14.16
CA ASN A 146 1.69 8.97 14.86
C ASN A 146 1.69 10.52 14.76
N PRO A 147 1.69 11.11 13.55
CA PRO A 147 1.77 12.54 13.39
C PRO A 147 0.48 13.23 13.87
N GLN A 148 0.64 14.41 14.45
CA GLN A 148 -0.46 15.32 14.77
C GLN A 148 -1.18 15.76 13.48
N ILE A 149 -2.51 15.82 13.50
CA ILE A 149 -3.31 16.17 12.32
C ILE A 149 -4.46 17.14 12.64
N ILE A 150 -4.71 18.06 11.71
CA ILE A 150 -5.83 19.00 11.70
C ILE A 150 -6.65 18.78 10.44
N LEU A 151 -7.94 18.45 10.60
CA LEU A 151 -8.87 18.21 9.52
C LEU A 151 -9.98 19.27 9.51
N PHE A 152 -10.09 20.00 8.40
CA PHE A 152 -11.08 21.05 8.23
C PHE A 152 -12.35 20.53 7.57
N ASP A 153 -13.51 20.71 8.20
CA ASP A 153 -14.78 20.50 7.51
C ASP A 153 -15.05 21.65 6.53
N ILE A 154 -14.87 21.35 5.24
CA ILE A 154 -15.13 22.25 4.13
C ILE A 154 -16.60 22.72 4.13
N GLY A 155 -17.54 21.85 4.52
CA GLY A 155 -18.97 22.15 4.55
C GLY A 155 -19.31 23.31 5.49
N SER A 156 -18.70 23.33 6.67
CA SER A 156 -18.88 24.37 7.68
C SER A 156 -18.53 25.80 7.21
N ALA A 157 -17.65 25.93 6.21
CA ALA A 157 -17.15 27.20 5.69
C ALA A 157 -17.70 27.58 4.29
N ALA A 158 -18.60 26.77 3.72
CA ALA A 158 -19.15 27.00 2.38
C ALA A 158 -19.83 28.37 2.22
N TRP A 159 -20.39 28.94 3.29
CA TRP A 159 -21.02 30.26 3.28
C TRP A 159 -20.07 31.43 2.99
N LYS A 160 -18.75 31.24 3.16
CA LYS A 160 -17.72 32.23 2.81
C LYS A 160 -17.17 32.07 1.39
N LEU A 161 -17.58 31.05 0.63
CA LEU A 161 -16.99 30.73 -0.67
C LEU A 161 -17.00 31.92 -1.64
N ASP A 162 -18.11 32.66 -1.72
CA ASP A 162 -18.23 33.81 -2.62
C ASP A 162 -17.25 34.94 -2.24
N GLU A 163 -17.04 35.16 -0.94
CA GLU A 163 -16.05 36.12 -0.42
C GLU A 163 -14.63 35.70 -0.81
N TYR A 164 -14.29 34.42 -0.59
CA TYR A 164 -12.98 33.86 -0.94
C TYR A 164 -12.70 33.90 -2.44
N LYS A 165 -13.69 33.58 -3.28
CA LYS A 165 -13.57 33.71 -4.74
C LYS A 165 -13.35 35.15 -5.17
N GLN A 166 -14.08 36.08 -4.58
CA GLN A 166 -13.93 37.50 -4.88
C GLN A 166 -12.54 38.02 -4.50
N GLU A 167 -12.02 37.60 -3.34
CA GLU A 167 -10.67 37.94 -2.90
C GLU A 167 -9.61 37.37 -3.85
N LEU A 168 -9.72 36.08 -4.19
CA LEU A 168 -8.79 35.39 -5.09
C LEU A 168 -8.75 36.03 -6.49
N TRP A 169 -9.91 36.47 -7.00
CA TRP A 169 -10.00 37.23 -8.24
C TRP A 169 -9.33 38.59 -8.13
N ASN A 170 -9.59 39.34 -7.06
CA ASN A 170 -9.05 40.68 -6.87
C ASN A 170 -7.52 40.69 -6.68
N THR A 171 -6.96 39.65 -6.06
CA THR A 171 -5.51 39.56 -5.79
C THR A 171 -4.73 38.93 -6.95
N CYS A 172 -5.26 37.87 -7.56
CA CYS A 172 -4.53 37.04 -8.52
C CYS A 172 -5.16 36.95 -9.91
N ASN A 173 -6.34 37.57 -10.14
CA ASN A 173 -7.15 37.38 -11.36
C ASN A 173 -7.48 35.91 -11.67
N LEU A 174 -7.65 35.10 -10.62
CA LEU A 174 -7.99 33.68 -10.71
C LEU A 174 -9.49 33.48 -10.53
N GLY A 175 -10.19 33.11 -11.61
CA GLY A 175 -11.63 32.86 -11.61
C GLY A 175 -11.96 31.38 -11.42
N ILE A 176 -12.90 31.07 -10.52
CA ILE A 176 -13.30 29.68 -10.21
C ILE A 176 -14.76 29.44 -10.64
N PRO A 177 -15.00 28.56 -11.63
CA PRO A 177 -16.34 28.22 -12.07
C PRO A 177 -17.25 27.73 -10.93
N HIS A 178 -18.53 28.11 -10.94
CA HIS A 178 -19.46 27.69 -9.88
C HIS A 178 -19.69 26.18 -9.84
N LEU A 179 -19.68 25.52 -11.01
CA LEU A 179 -19.99 24.09 -11.14
C LEU A 179 -18.81 23.17 -10.76
N ASP A 180 -17.59 23.69 -10.63
CA ASP A 180 -16.43 22.87 -10.30
C ASP A 180 -16.29 22.74 -8.78
N ILE A 181 -16.89 21.67 -8.23
CA ILE A 181 -16.91 21.38 -6.79
C ILE A 181 -15.49 21.20 -6.24
N GLU A 182 -14.61 20.49 -6.96
CA GLU A 182 -13.24 20.24 -6.51
C GLU A 182 -12.44 21.54 -6.38
N ALA A 183 -12.56 22.43 -7.37
CA ALA A 183 -11.91 23.74 -7.31
C ALA A 183 -12.53 24.63 -6.21
N ASN A 184 -13.85 24.57 -5.99
CA ASN A 184 -14.51 25.28 -4.90
C ASN A 184 -14.01 24.80 -3.53
N ASP A 185 -13.94 23.49 -3.34
CA ASP A 185 -13.51 22.90 -2.08
C ASP A 185 -12.02 23.19 -1.80
N ALA A 186 -11.17 23.16 -2.83
CA ALA A 186 -9.76 23.56 -2.75
C ALA A 186 -9.62 25.03 -2.31
N VAL A 187 -10.49 25.93 -2.79
CA VAL A 187 -10.52 27.32 -2.34
C VAL A 187 -10.90 27.42 -0.86
N ILE A 188 -11.98 26.75 -0.43
CA ILE A 188 -12.40 26.79 0.97
C ILE A 188 -11.30 26.26 1.88
N LEU A 189 -10.73 25.09 1.55
CA LEU A 189 -9.62 24.50 2.30
C LEU A 189 -8.44 25.47 2.36
N GLY A 190 -8.01 26.03 1.23
CA GLY A 190 -6.88 26.95 1.19
C GLY A 190 -7.07 28.19 2.07
N TYR A 191 -8.25 28.80 2.06
CA TYR A 191 -8.54 29.95 2.91
C TYR A 191 -8.68 29.60 4.39
N LEU A 192 -9.20 28.41 4.73
CA LEU A 192 -9.22 27.90 6.11
C LEU A 192 -7.80 27.65 6.63
N VAL A 193 -6.95 27.03 5.83
CA VAL A 193 -5.52 26.83 6.12
C VAL A 193 -4.85 28.19 6.34
N CYS A 194 -5.05 29.15 5.44
CA CYS A 194 -4.46 30.49 5.58
C CYS A 194 -4.94 31.19 6.86
N GLN A 195 -6.23 31.10 7.20
CA GLN A 195 -6.79 31.68 8.42
C GLN A 195 -6.15 31.03 9.66
N PHE A 196 -6.10 29.70 9.72
CA PHE A 196 -5.46 28.97 10.81
C PHE A 196 -3.99 29.32 10.98
N ILE A 197 -3.19 29.28 9.91
CA ILE A 197 -1.76 29.61 9.97
C ILE A 197 -1.53 31.06 10.41
N SER A 198 -2.40 31.99 10.01
CA SER A 198 -2.32 33.40 10.44
C SER A 198 -2.56 33.57 11.93
N GLU A 199 -3.54 32.84 12.49
CA GLU A 199 -3.79 32.84 13.93
C GLU A 199 -2.67 32.13 14.69
N PHE A 200 -2.23 30.97 14.19
CA PHE A 200 -1.12 30.21 14.77
C PHE A 200 0.16 31.05 14.85
N ARG A 201 0.52 31.77 13.77
CA ARG A 201 1.72 32.62 13.75
C ARG A 201 1.70 33.71 14.82
N GLN A 202 0.53 34.29 15.11
CA GLN A 202 0.37 35.30 16.17
C GLN A 202 0.52 34.66 17.55
N VAL A 203 -0.17 33.55 17.80
CA VAL A 203 -0.09 32.81 19.08
C VAL A 203 1.33 32.31 19.34
N ALA A 204 2.01 31.77 18.32
CA ALA A 204 3.35 31.23 18.44
C ALA A 204 4.41 32.31 18.74
N GLU A 205 4.14 33.57 18.42
CA GLU A 205 5.00 34.72 18.75
C GLU A 205 4.91 35.09 20.23
N GLU A 206 3.75 34.87 20.86
CA GLU A 206 3.55 35.07 22.30
C GLU A 206 3.98 33.86 23.13
N TYR A 207 4.18 32.70 22.50
CA TYR A 207 4.46 31.43 23.16
C TYR A 207 5.93 31.25 23.59
N SER A 208 6.88 31.82 22.85
CA SER A 208 8.32 31.66 23.08
C SER A 208 9.08 32.97 22.91
N ASP A 209 10.19 33.12 23.64
CA ASP A 209 11.10 34.27 23.49
C ASP A 209 11.83 34.26 22.13
N VAL A 210 11.88 33.10 21.46
CA VAL A 210 12.46 32.94 20.12
C VAL A 210 11.37 33.14 19.07
N PRO A 211 11.56 34.00 18.05
CA PRO A 211 10.58 34.20 16.98
C PRO A 211 10.22 32.88 16.29
N PRO A 212 8.93 32.60 16.03
CA PRO A 212 8.51 31.34 15.42
C PRO A 212 8.93 31.28 13.95
N ARG A 213 9.56 30.19 13.57
CA ARG A 213 10.04 29.90 12.21
C ARG A 213 9.11 28.88 11.57
N VAL A 214 8.05 29.35 10.92
CA VAL A 214 6.97 28.49 10.42
C VAL A 214 7.16 28.16 8.94
N VAL A 215 7.12 26.88 8.60
CA VAL A 215 7.09 26.37 7.23
C VAL A 215 5.72 25.78 6.92
N VAL A 216 5.14 26.16 5.78
CA VAL A 216 3.92 25.57 5.23
C VAL A 216 4.27 24.87 3.92
N HIS A 217 4.19 23.54 3.91
CA HIS A 217 4.51 22.70 2.77
C HIS A 217 3.23 22.19 2.12
N CYS A 218 2.88 22.70 0.95
CA CYS A 218 1.67 22.33 0.22
C CYS A 218 1.97 21.30 -0.89
N HIS A 219 1.19 20.22 -0.91
CA HIS A 219 1.25 19.20 -1.97
C HIS A 219 0.10 19.35 -2.96
N GLU A 220 0.46 19.44 -4.25
CA GLU A 220 -0.46 19.58 -5.38
C GLU A 220 -1.34 20.84 -5.39
N TRP A 221 -1.90 21.12 -6.57
CA TRP A 221 -2.70 22.32 -6.81
C TRP A 221 -3.93 22.46 -5.89
N GLN A 222 -4.48 21.34 -5.38
CA GLN A 222 -5.61 21.39 -4.43
C GLN A 222 -5.21 22.05 -3.11
N ALA A 223 -4.05 21.73 -2.54
CA ALA A 223 -3.54 22.39 -1.34
C ALA A 223 -2.84 23.73 -1.66
N GLY A 224 -2.39 23.92 -2.90
CA GLY A 224 -1.71 25.12 -3.38
C GLY A 224 -2.48 26.42 -3.18
N VAL A 225 -3.81 26.39 -3.07
CA VAL A 225 -4.60 27.60 -2.80
C VAL A 225 -4.28 28.21 -1.43
N GLY A 226 -3.98 27.38 -0.43
CA GLY A 226 -3.57 27.87 0.89
C GLY A 226 -2.27 28.67 0.81
N LEU A 227 -1.32 28.20 0.01
CA LEU A 227 -0.07 28.91 -0.27
C LEU A 227 -0.32 30.25 -0.99
N ILE A 228 -1.18 30.26 -2.01
CA ILE A 228 -1.57 31.50 -2.72
C ILE A 228 -2.16 32.51 -1.73
N ALA A 229 -3.09 32.08 -0.88
CA ALA A 229 -3.73 32.92 0.12
C ALA A 229 -2.71 33.47 1.15
N LEU A 230 -1.81 32.63 1.68
CA LEU A 230 -0.75 33.05 2.60
C LEU A 230 0.15 34.14 2.01
N ARG A 231 0.55 33.97 0.75
CA ARG A 231 1.44 34.91 0.05
C ARG A 231 0.75 36.22 -0.30
N THR A 232 -0.50 36.17 -0.74
CA THR A 232 -1.28 37.37 -1.10
C THR A 232 -1.73 38.18 0.12
N ARG A 233 -1.93 37.52 1.27
CA ARG A 233 -2.20 38.19 2.56
C ARG A 233 -0.94 38.62 3.30
N HIS A 234 0.25 38.37 2.74
CA HIS A 234 1.54 38.72 3.33
C HIS A 234 1.74 38.16 4.75
N VAL A 235 1.33 36.91 4.97
CA VAL A 235 1.58 36.21 6.24
C VAL A 235 3.07 35.84 6.32
N ASP A 236 3.69 36.15 7.46
CA ASP A 236 5.13 35.92 7.71
C ASP A 236 5.43 34.43 7.98
N VAL A 237 5.43 33.63 6.91
CA VAL A 237 5.76 32.19 6.92
C VAL A 237 6.53 31.77 5.68
N ALA A 238 7.39 30.76 5.82
CA ALA A 238 8.05 30.09 4.70
C ALA A 238 7.07 29.14 3.99
N THR A 239 7.16 29.03 2.66
CA THR A 239 6.22 28.23 1.86
C THR A 239 6.96 27.33 0.89
N VAL A 240 6.59 26.05 0.87
CA VAL A 240 7.09 25.04 -0.06
C VAL A 240 5.92 24.53 -0.89
N PHE A 241 6.10 24.40 -2.20
CA PHE A 241 5.12 23.77 -3.08
C PHE A 241 5.74 22.57 -3.77
N THR A 242 5.14 21.40 -3.62
CA THR A 242 5.56 20.18 -4.34
C THR A 242 4.47 19.76 -5.30
N THR A 243 4.82 19.66 -6.59
CA THR A 243 4.00 18.97 -7.59
C THR A 243 4.56 17.57 -7.82
N HIS A 244 3.68 16.59 -7.66
CA HIS A 244 3.91 15.18 -7.93
C HIS A 244 3.70 14.86 -9.41
N ALA A 245 2.86 15.63 -10.11
CA ALA A 245 2.67 15.59 -11.55
C ALA A 245 2.08 16.91 -12.03
N THR A 246 2.43 17.40 -13.21
CA THR A 246 1.73 18.60 -13.71
C THR A 246 0.37 18.24 -14.29
N LEU A 247 -0.61 19.11 -14.07
CA LEU A 247 -1.98 18.91 -14.56
C LEU A 247 -1.98 18.69 -16.08
N LEU A 248 -1.32 19.60 -16.82
CA LEU A 248 -1.29 19.56 -18.28
C LEU A 248 -0.58 18.32 -18.82
N GLY A 249 0.51 17.86 -18.22
CA GLY A 249 1.22 16.68 -18.71
C GLY A 249 0.37 15.42 -18.66
N ARG A 250 -0.40 15.22 -17.58
CA ARG A 250 -1.35 14.10 -17.50
C ARG A 250 -2.35 14.08 -18.66
N TYR A 251 -2.89 15.25 -19.03
CA TYR A 251 -3.86 15.35 -20.12
C TYR A 251 -3.22 15.28 -21.51
N LEU A 252 -1.99 15.78 -21.68
CA LEU A 252 -1.29 15.77 -22.96
C LEU A 252 -0.77 14.36 -23.30
N CYS A 253 -0.24 13.63 -22.31
CA CYS A 253 0.22 12.25 -22.48
C CYS A 253 -0.91 11.25 -22.74
N ALA A 254 -2.10 11.50 -22.19
CA ALA A 254 -3.30 10.73 -22.54
C ALA A 254 -3.73 10.95 -24.00
N GLY A 255 -3.27 12.03 -24.64
CA GLY A 255 -3.49 12.31 -26.06
C GLY A 255 -2.52 11.55 -26.97
N LYS A 256 -2.85 11.47 -28.26
CA LYS A 256 -1.97 10.87 -29.30
C LYS A 256 -0.85 11.83 -29.75
N THR A 257 -0.26 12.56 -28.82
CA THR A 257 0.76 13.58 -29.09
C THR A 257 2.10 13.13 -28.54
N ASP A 258 3.15 13.34 -29.32
CA ASP A 258 4.51 13.20 -28.83
C ASP A 258 4.81 14.33 -27.84
N PHE A 259 4.79 13.99 -26.54
CA PHE A 259 4.78 14.94 -25.45
C PHE A 259 6.17 15.52 -25.19
N TYR A 260 7.13 14.68 -24.79
CA TYR A 260 8.44 15.13 -24.32
C TYR A 260 9.28 15.82 -25.41
N ASN A 261 9.08 15.48 -26.69
CA ASN A 261 9.81 16.10 -27.80
C ASN A 261 9.22 17.45 -28.25
N ASN A 262 8.06 17.85 -27.71
CA ASN A 262 7.35 19.07 -28.11
C ASN A 262 6.95 19.95 -26.90
N LEU A 263 7.54 19.72 -25.73
CA LEU A 263 7.23 20.46 -24.49
C LEU A 263 7.34 21.98 -24.64
N ASP A 264 8.33 22.44 -25.39
CA ASP A 264 8.60 23.85 -25.70
C ASP A 264 7.59 24.48 -26.68
N LYS A 265 6.90 23.65 -27.48
CA LYS A 265 5.98 24.08 -28.54
C LYS A 265 4.53 24.21 -28.08
N PHE A 266 4.18 23.68 -26.90
CA PHE A 266 2.81 23.75 -26.41
C PHE A 266 2.43 25.15 -25.94
N ASN A 267 1.30 25.65 -26.44
CA ASN A 267 0.63 26.81 -25.87
C ASN A 267 -0.21 26.36 -24.66
N VAL A 268 0.36 26.52 -23.46
CA VAL A 268 -0.21 26.04 -22.20
C VAL A 268 -1.61 26.58 -21.91
N ASP A 269 -1.87 27.85 -22.20
CA ASP A 269 -3.17 28.49 -21.93
C ASP A 269 -4.25 27.95 -22.87
N GLU A 270 -3.91 27.77 -24.14
CA GLU A 270 -4.80 27.20 -25.15
C GLU A 270 -5.10 25.72 -24.86
N GLU A 271 -4.09 24.93 -24.51
CA GLU A 271 -4.26 23.51 -24.19
C GLU A 271 -5.08 23.29 -22.92
N ALA A 272 -4.91 24.13 -21.89
CA ALA A 272 -5.73 24.11 -20.69
C ALA A 272 -7.17 24.59 -20.96
N GLY A 273 -7.35 25.61 -21.80
CA GLY A 273 -8.65 26.11 -22.22
C GLY A 273 -9.47 25.09 -23.02
N LYS A 274 -8.84 24.42 -24.00
CA LYS A 274 -9.48 23.35 -24.80
C LYS A 274 -10.04 22.23 -23.93
N ARG A 275 -9.40 21.95 -22.79
CA ARG A 275 -9.77 20.87 -21.86
C ARG A 275 -10.64 21.32 -20.70
N GLN A 276 -11.02 22.61 -20.65
CA GLN A 276 -11.85 23.18 -19.57
C GLN A 276 -11.20 23.05 -18.17
N ILE A 277 -9.87 23.07 -18.11
CA ILE A 277 -9.08 22.98 -16.88
C ILE A 277 -8.25 24.24 -16.63
N TYR A 278 -8.54 25.33 -17.36
CA TYR A 278 -7.76 26.57 -17.32
C TYR A 278 -7.61 27.12 -15.90
N HIS A 279 -8.70 27.19 -15.13
CA HIS A 279 -8.66 27.66 -13.74
C HIS A 279 -7.80 26.78 -12.83
N ARG A 280 -7.86 25.45 -12.97
CA ARG A 280 -7.03 24.50 -12.21
C ARG A 280 -5.55 24.64 -12.57
N TYR A 281 -5.24 24.76 -13.86
CA TYR A 281 -3.89 25.03 -14.34
C TYR A 281 -3.35 26.36 -13.78
N CYS A 282 -4.17 27.41 -13.78
CA CYS A 282 -3.75 28.69 -13.23
C CYS A 282 -3.54 28.63 -11.71
N MET A 283 -4.30 27.81 -10.96
CA MET A 283 -4.06 27.57 -9.53
C MET A 283 -2.73 26.85 -9.31
N GLU A 284 -2.44 25.79 -10.08
CA GLU A 284 -1.16 25.06 -10.03
C GLU A 284 0.03 25.98 -10.34
N ARG A 285 -0.08 26.75 -11.43
CA ARG A 285 0.95 27.70 -11.84
C ARG A 285 1.13 28.81 -10.82
N ALA A 286 0.06 29.40 -10.31
CA ALA A 286 0.15 30.45 -9.29
C ALA A 286 0.81 29.92 -8.01
N ALA A 287 0.43 28.73 -7.53
CA ALA A 287 1.06 28.10 -6.36
C ALA A 287 2.56 27.87 -6.60
N SER A 288 2.94 27.34 -7.77
CA SER A 288 4.35 27.15 -8.11
C SER A 288 5.15 28.44 -8.15
N HIS A 289 4.61 29.54 -8.69
CA HIS A 289 5.32 30.83 -8.79
C HIS A 289 5.36 31.58 -7.45
N LEU A 290 4.32 31.45 -6.62
CA LEU A 290 4.24 32.10 -5.31
C LEU A 290 4.94 31.31 -4.20
N ALA A 291 5.40 30.08 -4.41
CA ALA A 291 6.16 29.37 -3.39
C ALA A 291 7.54 30.01 -3.16
N HIS A 292 8.03 30.03 -1.92
CA HIS A 292 9.43 30.38 -1.67
C HIS A 292 10.36 29.31 -2.28
N THR A 293 10.09 28.04 -1.99
CA THR A 293 10.76 26.89 -2.61
C THR A 293 9.76 26.07 -3.43
N PHE A 294 10.07 25.80 -4.69
CA PHE A 294 9.27 24.93 -5.55
C PHE A 294 9.98 23.59 -5.77
N THR A 295 9.32 22.46 -5.58
CA THR A 295 9.90 21.14 -5.79
C THR A 295 9.05 20.25 -6.70
N THR A 296 9.72 19.30 -7.35
CA THR A 296 9.08 18.19 -8.07
C THR A 296 9.64 16.86 -7.56
N VAL A 297 8.92 15.76 -7.79
CA VAL A 297 9.35 14.44 -7.30
C VAL A 297 10.40 13.74 -8.15
N SER A 298 10.70 14.27 -9.34
CA SER A 298 11.74 13.72 -10.23
C SER A 298 12.23 14.78 -11.21
N ASP A 299 13.38 14.52 -11.83
CA ASP A 299 13.97 15.39 -12.85
C ASP A 299 13.10 15.49 -14.11
N ILE A 300 12.46 14.39 -14.52
CA ILE A 300 11.60 14.40 -15.70
C ILE A 300 10.35 15.27 -15.47
N THR A 301 9.75 15.19 -14.28
CA THR A 301 8.65 16.09 -13.86
C THR A 301 9.17 17.53 -13.69
N GLY A 302 10.41 17.71 -13.27
CA GLY A 302 11.06 19.03 -13.18
C GLY A 302 11.24 19.68 -14.56
N PHE A 303 11.68 18.91 -15.54
CA PHE A 303 11.78 19.32 -16.94
C PHE A 303 10.42 19.70 -17.53
N GLU A 304 9.39 18.91 -17.21
CA GLU A 304 8.00 19.21 -17.55
C GLU A 304 7.51 20.52 -16.91
N ALA A 305 7.74 20.71 -15.60
CA ALA A 305 7.35 21.91 -14.87
C ALA A 305 8.02 23.18 -15.41
N GLU A 306 9.30 23.10 -15.80
CA GLU A 306 10.01 24.21 -16.43
C GLU A 306 9.29 24.73 -17.69
N HIS A 307 8.73 23.80 -18.48
CA HIS A 307 8.03 24.15 -19.73
C HIS A 307 6.54 24.43 -19.53
N LEU A 308 5.84 23.70 -18.67
CA LEU A 308 4.38 23.81 -18.51
C LEU A 308 4.00 24.83 -17.43
N LEU A 309 4.71 24.85 -16.31
CA LEU A 309 4.49 25.80 -15.20
C LEU A 309 5.36 27.06 -15.33
N LYS A 310 6.35 27.07 -16.24
CA LYS A 310 7.26 28.20 -16.48
C LYS A 310 8.12 28.54 -15.25
N ARG A 311 8.39 27.55 -14.39
CA ARG A 311 9.30 27.65 -13.25
C ARG A 311 10.07 26.34 -13.13
N LYS A 312 11.40 26.41 -13.11
CA LYS A 312 12.26 25.26 -12.81
C LYS A 312 12.18 24.93 -11.32
N PRO A 313 12.06 23.66 -10.90
CA PRO A 313 12.12 23.30 -9.50
C PRO A 313 13.46 23.69 -8.88
N ASP A 314 13.39 24.11 -7.63
CA ASP A 314 14.51 24.47 -6.77
C ASP A 314 15.28 23.25 -6.28
N ILE A 315 14.55 22.19 -5.91
CA ILE A 315 15.03 20.92 -5.35
C ILE A 315 14.14 19.81 -5.91
N ILE A 316 14.72 18.63 -6.15
CA ILE A 316 13.98 17.41 -6.45
C ILE A 316 13.77 16.64 -5.15
N THR A 317 12.53 16.26 -4.86
CA THR A 317 12.13 15.53 -3.65
C THR A 317 11.64 14.13 -4.04
N PRO A 318 12.54 13.17 -4.32
CA PRO A 318 12.16 11.81 -4.72
C PRO A 318 11.32 11.14 -3.65
N ASN A 319 10.42 10.23 -4.05
CA ASN A 319 9.54 9.55 -3.11
C ASN A 319 10.22 8.30 -2.57
N GLY A 320 10.41 8.26 -1.25
CA GLY A 320 10.89 7.07 -0.56
C GLY A 320 9.77 6.10 -0.18
N LEU A 321 10.20 4.98 0.38
CA LEU A 321 9.37 3.94 0.97
C LEU A 321 9.88 3.64 2.39
N ASN A 322 9.04 3.04 3.23
CA ASN A 322 9.48 2.48 4.50
C ASN A 322 9.98 1.06 4.23
N VAL A 323 11.29 0.86 4.27
CA VAL A 323 11.89 -0.46 4.06
C VAL A 323 11.89 -1.18 5.41
N LYS A 324 11.06 -2.22 5.52
CA LYS A 324 11.14 -3.16 6.64
C LYS A 324 12.40 -4.00 6.44
N LYS A 325 13.36 -3.87 7.36
CA LYS A 325 14.55 -4.72 7.37
C LYS A 325 14.17 -6.04 8.03
N PHE A 326 14.39 -7.14 7.32
CA PHE A 326 14.33 -8.48 7.89
C PHE A 326 15.52 -8.69 8.82
N ALA A 327 15.36 -9.53 9.85
CA ALA A 327 16.45 -9.87 10.76
C ALA A 327 17.54 -10.65 10.00
N ALA A 328 17.12 -11.55 9.12
CA ALA A 328 17.98 -12.31 8.21
C ALA A 328 17.86 -11.80 6.77
N LEU A 329 19.01 -11.57 6.12
CA LEU A 329 19.07 -11.12 4.72
C LEU A 329 18.59 -12.19 3.72
N HIS A 330 18.57 -13.48 4.08
CA HIS A 330 18.13 -14.54 3.18
C HIS A 330 16.60 -14.77 3.22
N GLU A 331 15.88 -14.23 4.22
CA GLU A 331 14.43 -14.44 4.41
C GLU A 331 13.61 -14.04 3.17
N PHE A 332 14.01 -12.97 2.47
CA PHE A 332 13.29 -12.56 1.25
C PHE A 332 13.42 -13.57 0.10
N GLN A 333 14.47 -14.41 0.07
CA GLN A 333 14.60 -15.50 -0.90
C GLN A 333 13.63 -16.64 -0.58
N ASN A 334 13.48 -16.98 0.70
CA ASN A 334 12.51 -17.98 1.14
C ASN A 334 11.08 -17.53 0.81
N LEU A 335 10.77 -16.26 1.08
CA LEU A 335 9.49 -15.65 0.70
C LEU A 335 9.25 -15.64 -0.82
N HIS A 336 10.30 -15.47 -1.63
CA HIS A 336 10.19 -15.62 -3.09
C HIS A 336 9.77 -17.05 -3.46
N ALA A 337 10.42 -18.08 -2.90
CA ALA A 337 10.10 -19.47 -3.17
C ALA A 337 8.66 -19.83 -2.77
N VAL A 338 8.24 -19.47 -1.56
CA VAL A 338 6.89 -19.71 -1.03
C VAL A 338 5.83 -19.01 -1.90
N SER A 339 6.06 -17.74 -2.24
CA SER A 339 5.11 -16.98 -3.07
C SER A 339 5.07 -17.49 -4.52
N LYS A 340 6.21 -17.92 -5.06
CA LYS A 340 6.31 -18.51 -6.40
C LYS A 340 5.51 -19.82 -6.49
N GLU A 341 5.49 -20.64 -5.44
CA GLU A 341 4.68 -21.87 -5.42
C GLU A 341 3.17 -21.58 -5.47
N LYS A 342 2.71 -20.53 -4.78
CA LYS A 342 1.31 -20.05 -4.91
C LYS A 342 0.99 -19.64 -6.36
N ILE A 343 1.93 -19.00 -7.07
CA ILE A 343 1.77 -18.68 -8.51
C ILE A 343 1.80 -19.96 -9.35
N HIS A 344 2.66 -20.94 -9.03
CA HIS A 344 2.68 -22.25 -9.69
C HIS A 344 1.31 -22.94 -9.60
N GLU A 345 0.66 -22.91 -8.44
CA GLU A 345 -0.71 -23.41 -8.28
C GLU A 345 -1.71 -22.73 -9.22
N PHE A 346 -1.70 -21.40 -9.28
CA PHE A 346 -2.53 -20.65 -10.23
C PHE A 346 -2.25 -21.08 -11.68
N VAL A 347 -0.99 -21.21 -12.07
CA VAL A 347 -0.61 -21.58 -13.44
C VAL A 347 -1.06 -23.00 -13.78
N ARG A 348 -0.90 -23.96 -12.87
CA ARG A 348 -1.43 -25.33 -13.04
C ARG A 348 -2.94 -25.31 -13.26
N GLY A 349 -3.67 -24.52 -12.46
CA GLY A 349 -5.12 -24.32 -12.57
C GLY A 349 -5.56 -23.66 -13.88
N HIS A 350 -4.89 -22.59 -14.29
CA HIS A 350 -5.26 -21.79 -15.46
C HIS A 350 -4.91 -22.49 -16.79
N PHE A 351 -3.80 -23.22 -16.82
CA PHE A 351 -3.31 -23.98 -17.98
C PHE A 351 -3.70 -25.46 -17.95
N TYR A 352 -4.72 -25.84 -17.17
CA TYR A 352 -5.22 -27.22 -17.14
C TYR A 352 -5.54 -27.75 -18.56
N GLY A 353 -5.17 -29.01 -18.81
CA GLY A 353 -5.26 -29.64 -20.12
C GLY A 353 -4.20 -29.19 -21.15
N HIS A 354 -3.44 -28.12 -20.85
CA HIS A 354 -2.35 -27.57 -21.64
C HIS A 354 -1.11 -27.31 -20.76
N TYR A 355 -0.88 -28.19 -19.79
CA TYR A 355 0.30 -28.17 -18.94
C TYR A 355 1.40 -28.95 -19.66
N ASP A 356 2.01 -28.30 -20.66
CA ASP A 356 2.98 -28.86 -21.60
C ASP A 356 4.38 -28.23 -21.47
N PHE A 357 4.62 -27.51 -20.37
CA PHE A 357 5.89 -26.85 -20.05
C PHE A 357 6.27 -27.08 -18.60
N ASP A 358 7.58 -27.06 -18.34
CA ASP A 358 8.16 -27.23 -17.01
C ASP A 358 8.10 -25.93 -16.20
N LEU A 359 7.57 -26.01 -14.97
CA LEU A 359 7.46 -24.85 -14.07
C LEU A 359 8.80 -24.45 -13.46
N ASP A 360 9.75 -25.37 -13.30
CA ASP A 360 11.09 -25.04 -12.79
C ASP A 360 11.89 -24.18 -13.78
N LYS A 361 11.54 -24.29 -15.07
CA LYS A 361 12.06 -23.48 -16.17
C LYS A 361 11.07 -22.40 -16.62
N THR A 362 10.06 -22.10 -15.82
CA THR A 362 9.10 -21.04 -16.09
C THR A 362 9.43 -19.76 -15.32
N LEU A 363 9.51 -18.65 -16.04
CA LEU A 363 9.71 -17.31 -15.48
C LEU A 363 8.41 -16.52 -15.47
N TYR A 364 8.25 -15.71 -14.42
CA TYR A 364 7.07 -14.87 -14.20
C TYR A 364 7.41 -13.41 -14.38
N PHE A 365 6.90 -12.83 -15.47
CA PHE A 365 7.02 -11.41 -15.75
C PHE A 365 5.68 -10.74 -15.45
N PHE A 366 5.70 -9.51 -14.96
CA PHE A 366 4.44 -8.80 -14.72
C PHE A 366 4.54 -7.31 -14.98
N ILE A 367 3.40 -6.74 -15.32
CA ILE A 367 3.15 -5.29 -15.33
C ILE A 367 1.91 -5.01 -14.49
N ALA A 368 1.96 -3.98 -13.66
CA ALA A 368 0.87 -3.61 -12.78
C ALA A 368 0.69 -2.10 -12.71
N GLY A 369 -0.55 -1.65 -12.46
CA GLY A 369 -0.84 -0.27 -12.14
C GLY A 369 -2.24 0.17 -12.51
N ARG A 370 -2.47 1.48 -12.55
CA ARG A 370 -3.72 2.05 -13.09
C ARG A 370 -3.86 1.69 -14.56
N TYR A 371 -5.10 1.53 -15.02
CA TYR A 371 -5.37 1.15 -16.40
C TYR A 371 -5.19 2.34 -17.37
N GLU A 372 -3.94 2.74 -17.58
CA GLU A 372 -3.51 3.78 -18.51
C GLU A 372 -2.63 3.16 -19.61
N PHE A 373 -3.27 2.54 -20.60
CA PHE A 373 -2.63 1.64 -21.58
C PHE A 373 -1.33 2.17 -22.20
N GLY A 374 -1.31 3.41 -22.70
CA GLY A 374 -0.12 4.03 -23.30
C GLY A 374 0.85 4.62 -22.27
N ASN A 375 0.35 5.27 -21.21
CA ASN A 375 1.21 5.90 -20.19
C ASN A 375 2.03 4.86 -19.42
N LYS A 376 1.43 3.72 -19.08
CA LYS A 376 2.10 2.59 -18.43
C LYS A 376 2.88 1.71 -19.39
N GLY A 377 2.79 1.96 -20.70
CA GLY A 377 3.54 1.22 -21.72
C GLY A 377 3.06 -0.22 -21.93
N ALA A 378 1.79 -0.53 -21.59
CA ALA A 378 1.23 -1.87 -21.80
C ALA A 378 1.18 -2.24 -23.31
N ASP A 379 1.05 -1.23 -24.17
CA ASP A 379 1.16 -1.37 -25.63
C ASP A 379 2.52 -1.92 -26.06
N ILE A 380 3.60 -1.32 -25.58
CA ILE A 380 4.97 -1.72 -25.90
C ILE A 380 5.33 -3.03 -25.22
N PHE A 381 4.85 -3.26 -24.00
CA PHE A 381 5.07 -4.52 -23.30
C PHE A 381 4.53 -5.71 -24.10
N ILE A 382 3.26 -5.66 -24.53
CA ILE A 382 2.63 -6.74 -25.32
C ILE A 382 3.37 -6.95 -26.66
N GLU A 383 3.79 -5.86 -27.30
CA GLU A 383 4.54 -5.94 -28.56
C GLU A 383 5.95 -6.53 -28.35
N ALA A 384 6.62 -6.20 -27.25
CA ALA A 384 7.92 -6.78 -26.90
C ALA A 384 7.80 -8.26 -26.49
N LEU A 385 6.73 -8.67 -25.81
CA LEU A 385 6.44 -10.08 -25.52
C LEU A 385 6.24 -10.90 -26.79
N ALA A 386 5.64 -10.34 -27.84
CA ALA A 386 5.50 -11.00 -29.13
C ALA A 386 6.86 -11.25 -29.80
N ARG A 387 7.77 -10.28 -29.74
CA ARG A 387 9.17 -10.45 -30.21
C ARG A 387 9.94 -11.45 -29.36
N LEU A 388 9.80 -11.39 -28.04
CA LEU A 388 10.39 -12.37 -27.11
C LEU A 388 9.93 -13.79 -27.44
N ASN A 389 8.64 -13.99 -27.71
CA ASN A 389 8.10 -15.28 -28.14
C ASN A 389 8.77 -15.78 -29.42
N HIS A 390 9.02 -14.89 -30.39
CA HIS A 390 9.75 -15.24 -31.61
C HIS A 390 11.22 -15.60 -31.31
N TYR A 391 11.90 -14.85 -30.46
CA TYR A 391 13.29 -15.14 -30.07
C TYR A 391 13.41 -16.50 -29.38
N LEU A 392 12.58 -16.78 -28.37
CA LEU A 392 12.57 -18.06 -27.66
C LEU A 392 12.16 -19.25 -28.55
N LYS A 393 11.27 -19.05 -29.53
CA LYS A 393 10.97 -20.10 -30.53
C LYS A 393 12.16 -20.40 -31.44
N SER A 394 12.96 -19.38 -31.74
CA SER A 394 14.06 -19.48 -32.71
C SER A 394 15.34 -20.02 -32.07
N SER A 395 15.67 -19.59 -30.85
CA SER A 395 16.82 -20.12 -30.10
C SER A 395 16.54 -21.47 -29.43
N ARG A 396 15.26 -21.87 -29.32
CA ARG A 396 14.78 -23.12 -28.70
C ARG A 396 15.28 -23.40 -27.26
N PRO A 397 15.41 -22.41 -26.35
CA PRO A 397 15.61 -22.69 -24.93
C PRO A 397 14.39 -23.39 -24.34
N ASP A 398 14.64 -24.20 -23.31
CA ASP A 398 13.59 -24.87 -22.55
C ASP A 398 12.87 -23.94 -21.56
N THR A 399 13.21 -22.65 -21.55
CA THR A 399 12.55 -21.61 -20.75
C THR A 399 11.16 -21.28 -21.29
N THR A 400 10.18 -21.17 -20.39
CA THR A 400 8.84 -20.62 -20.67
C THR A 400 8.65 -19.33 -19.90
N VAL A 401 7.96 -18.35 -20.46
CA VAL A 401 7.63 -17.09 -19.77
C VAL A 401 6.12 -16.99 -19.64
N VAL A 402 5.61 -16.73 -18.44
CA VAL A 402 4.20 -16.37 -18.22
C VAL A 402 4.16 -14.91 -17.80
N ALA A 403 3.55 -14.07 -18.65
CA ALA A 403 3.45 -12.63 -18.46
C ALA A 403 2.07 -12.24 -17.92
N PHE A 404 2.05 -11.62 -16.74
CA PHE A 404 0.85 -11.11 -16.08
C PHE A 404 0.64 -9.62 -16.39
N LEU A 405 -0.59 -9.25 -16.71
CA LEU A 405 -1.01 -7.85 -16.86
C LEU A 405 -2.07 -7.56 -15.80
N ILE A 406 -1.75 -6.73 -14.81
CA ILE A 406 -2.63 -6.41 -13.68
C ILE A 406 -3.10 -4.97 -13.83
N PHE A 407 -4.25 -4.79 -14.48
CA PHE A 407 -4.85 -3.48 -14.72
C PHE A 407 -6.35 -3.51 -14.40
N PRO A 408 -6.80 -2.86 -13.31
CA PRO A 408 -8.20 -2.83 -12.95
C PRO A 408 -9.07 -2.28 -14.10
N ALA A 409 -9.97 -3.11 -14.62
CA ALA A 409 -10.88 -2.75 -15.69
C ALA A 409 -12.33 -2.98 -15.27
N ARG A 410 -13.27 -2.54 -16.11
CA ARG A 410 -14.68 -2.86 -15.89
C ARG A 410 -14.94 -4.30 -16.31
N THR A 411 -15.40 -5.13 -15.38
CA THR A 411 -15.61 -6.56 -15.59
C THR A 411 -16.99 -7.02 -15.10
N ASN A 412 -17.44 -8.17 -15.59
CA ASN A 412 -18.64 -8.88 -15.13
C ASN A 412 -18.23 -10.26 -14.56
N ASN A 413 -17.76 -10.28 -13.31
CA ASN A 413 -17.26 -11.47 -12.62
C ASN A 413 -16.11 -12.21 -13.35
N PHE A 414 -15.60 -13.25 -12.70
CA PHE A 414 -14.63 -14.18 -13.29
C PHE A 414 -15.21 -14.90 -14.50
N ASN A 415 -14.32 -15.30 -15.42
CA ASN A 415 -14.70 -16.22 -16.49
C ASN A 415 -15.04 -17.60 -15.86
N VAL A 416 -15.91 -18.35 -16.53
CA VAL A 416 -16.27 -19.70 -16.03
C VAL A 416 -15.09 -20.66 -16.18
N GLU A 417 -14.28 -20.48 -17.22
CA GLU A 417 -13.16 -21.38 -17.55
C GLU A 417 -12.00 -21.29 -16.55
N SER A 418 -11.61 -20.12 -16.06
CA SER A 418 -10.56 -20.02 -15.03
C SER A 418 -11.04 -20.58 -13.69
N LEU A 419 -12.28 -20.30 -13.27
CA LEU A 419 -12.84 -20.91 -12.05
C LEU A 419 -12.93 -22.44 -12.16
N ARG A 420 -13.38 -22.94 -13.31
CA ARG A 420 -13.45 -24.38 -13.58
C ARG A 420 -12.06 -25.03 -13.51
N GLY A 421 -11.05 -24.40 -14.11
CA GLY A 421 -9.67 -24.90 -14.09
C GLY A 421 -9.17 -25.17 -12.67
N HIS A 422 -9.31 -24.18 -11.78
CA HIS A 422 -8.90 -24.29 -10.38
C HIS A 422 -9.71 -25.33 -9.60
N ALA A 423 -11.02 -25.42 -9.83
CA ALA A 423 -11.85 -26.42 -9.17
C ALA A 423 -11.46 -27.86 -9.56
N VAL A 424 -11.16 -28.10 -10.84
CA VAL A 424 -10.78 -29.43 -11.34
C VAL A 424 -9.37 -29.82 -10.88
N THR A 425 -8.41 -28.91 -10.91
CA THR A 425 -7.05 -29.19 -10.44
C THR A 425 -7.01 -29.42 -8.93
N LYS A 426 -7.77 -28.64 -8.16
CA LYS A 426 -7.95 -28.87 -6.71
C LYS A 426 -8.54 -30.26 -6.43
N SER A 427 -9.62 -30.63 -7.12
CA SER A 427 -10.22 -31.97 -6.97
C SER A 427 -9.25 -33.11 -7.30
N LEU A 428 -8.37 -32.92 -8.29
CA LEU A 428 -7.32 -33.91 -8.60
C LEU A 428 -6.31 -33.98 -7.44
N ARG A 429 -5.81 -32.84 -6.96
CA ARG A 429 -4.85 -32.77 -5.85
C ARG A 429 -5.41 -33.46 -4.59
N ASP A 430 -6.62 -33.10 -4.18
CA ASP A 430 -7.27 -33.68 -3.00
C ASP A 430 -7.42 -35.21 -3.14
N THR A 431 -7.76 -35.69 -4.35
CA THR A 431 -7.86 -37.13 -4.63
C THR A 431 -6.50 -37.83 -4.56
N ILE A 432 -5.45 -37.20 -5.08
CA ILE A 432 -4.08 -37.74 -5.02
C ILE A 432 -3.60 -37.79 -3.57
N SER A 433 -3.85 -36.75 -2.77
CA SER A 433 -3.48 -36.70 -1.35
C SER A 433 -4.15 -37.81 -0.53
N ASP A 434 -5.46 -38.06 -0.74
CA ASP A 434 -6.17 -39.19 -0.12
C ASP A 434 -5.55 -40.54 -0.50
N ILE A 435 -5.15 -40.71 -1.76
CA ILE A 435 -4.50 -41.93 -2.24
C ILE A 435 -3.09 -42.07 -1.67
N GLN A 436 -2.31 -40.98 -1.57
CA GLN A 436 -0.97 -40.97 -1.00
C GLN A 436 -0.98 -41.42 0.47
N GLN A 437 -1.91 -40.91 1.29
CA GLN A 437 -2.08 -41.37 2.67
C GLN A 437 -2.40 -42.87 2.75
N LYS A 438 -3.22 -43.38 1.83
CA LYS A 438 -3.54 -44.82 1.74
C LYS A 438 -2.37 -45.66 1.27
N ILE A 439 -1.56 -45.15 0.35
CA ILE A 439 -0.32 -45.79 -0.10
C ILE A 439 0.65 -45.88 1.07
N GLY A 440 0.90 -44.77 1.78
CA GLY A 440 1.79 -44.72 2.94
C GLY A 440 1.38 -45.72 4.03
N ARG A 441 0.09 -45.78 4.38
CA ARG A 441 -0.42 -46.76 5.36
C ARG A 441 -0.18 -48.21 4.93
N ARG A 442 -0.51 -48.56 3.67
CA ARG A 442 -0.31 -49.92 3.14
C ARG A 442 1.15 -50.30 3.06
N MET A 443 2.00 -49.36 2.64
CA MET A 443 3.45 -49.53 2.58
C MET A 443 3.99 -49.83 3.98
N TYR A 444 3.61 -49.04 4.98
CA TYR A 444 4.01 -49.24 6.38
C TYR A 444 3.59 -50.61 6.92
N GLU A 445 2.31 -50.99 6.75
CA GLU A 445 1.78 -52.28 7.21
C GLU A 445 2.49 -53.48 6.55
N LEU A 446 2.80 -53.40 5.26
CA LEU A 446 3.49 -54.46 4.52
C LEU A 446 4.97 -54.57 4.94
N CYS A 447 5.66 -53.44 5.07
CA CYS A 447 7.04 -53.42 5.55
C CYS A 447 7.16 -53.97 6.98
N LEU A 448 6.22 -53.65 7.88
CA LEU A 448 6.15 -54.22 9.22
C LEU A 448 5.99 -55.75 9.22
N SER A 449 5.33 -56.31 8.20
CA SER A 449 5.20 -57.76 8.03
C SER A 449 6.49 -58.44 7.54
N GLY A 450 7.56 -57.68 7.28
CA GLY A 450 8.84 -58.18 6.77
C GLY A 450 8.84 -58.47 5.26
N ARG A 451 7.89 -57.91 4.51
CA ARG A 451 7.78 -58.09 3.05
C ARG A 451 7.89 -56.73 2.35
N MET A 452 8.69 -56.68 1.28
CA MET A 452 8.73 -55.51 0.39
C MET A 452 7.42 -55.39 -0.41
N PRO A 453 6.76 -54.23 -0.45
CA PRO A 453 5.50 -54.05 -1.17
C PRO A 453 5.68 -54.04 -2.69
N ASP A 454 4.77 -54.71 -3.41
CA ASP A 454 4.71 -54.68 -4.87
C ASP A 454 3.81 -53.54 -5.38
N ALA A 455 3.98 -53.10 -6.64
CA ALA A 455 3.20 -52.00 -7.22
C ALA A 455 1.67 -52.21 -7.18
N GLN A 456 1.22 -53.47 -7.21
CA GLN A 456 -0.21 -53.82 -7.13
C GLN A 456 -0.78 -53.71 -5.71
N ASP A 457 0.08 -53.82 -4.69
CA ASP A 457 -0.31 -53.66 -3.29
C ASP A 457 -0.49 -52.18 -2.96
N LEU A 458 0.36 -51.33 -3.53
CA LEU A 458 0.37 -49.89 -3.34
C LEU A 458 -0.75 -49.17 -4.11
N LEU A 459 -0.99 -49.48 -5.39
CA LEU A 459 -2.05 -48.79 -6.17
C LEU A 459 -3.20 -49.73 -6.50
N GLN A 460 -4.32 -49.58 -5.79
CA GLN A 460 -5.49 -50.43 -6.00
C GLN A 460 -6.34 -49.97 -7.20
N LYS A 461 -7.19 -50.88 -7.70
CA LYS A 461 -8.09 -50.60 -8.83
C LYS A 461 -9.04 -49.44 -8.53
N GLU A 462 -9.50 -49.31 -7.28
CA GLU A 462 -10.40 -48.24 -6.84
C GLU A 462 -9.72 -46.87 -6.93
N ASP A 463 -8.46 -46.77 -6.48
CA ASP A 463 -7.62 -45.58 -6.60
C ASP A 463 -7.44 -45.19 -8.07
N THR A 464 -7.13 -46.17 -8.91
CA THR A 464 -6.98 -45.97 -10.37
C THR A 464 -8.27 -45.44 -11.01
N ILE A 465 -9.45 -45.91 -10.58
CA ILE A 465 -10.74 -45.42 -11.10
C ILE A 465 -10.96 -43.96 -10.69
N LYS A 466 -10.63 -43.58 -9.45
CA LYS A 466 -10.75 -42.19 -8.98
C LYS A 466 -9.83 -41.25 -9.76
N ILE A 467 -8.56 -41.65 -9.96
CA ILE A 467 -7.59 -40.88 -10.76
C ILE A 467 -8.11 -40.73 -12.19
N LYS A 468 -8.57 -41.81 -12.83
CA LYS A 468 -9.12 -41.76 -14.21
C LYS A 468 -10.33 -40.83 -14.32
N ARG A 469 -11.20 -40.75 -13.30
CA ARG A 469 -12.32 -39.78 -13.29
C ARG A 469 -11.83 -38.34 -13.25
N CYS A 470 -10.82 -38.04 -12.43
CA CYS A 470 -10.22 -36.71 -12.35
C CYS A 470 -9.52 -36.34 -13.68
N LEU A 471 -8.77 -37.27 -14.28
CA LEU A 471 -8.13 -37.08 -15.60
C LEU A 471 -9.14 -36.78 -16.71
N TYR A 472 -10.30 -37.45 -16.69
CA TYR A 472 -11.37 -37.17 -17.65
C TYR A 472 -11.93 -35.75 -17.48
N ALA A 473 -12.03 -35.25 -16.23
CA ALA A 473 -12.50 -33.90 -15.95
C ALA A 473 -11.51 -32.80 -16.40
N LEU A 474 -10.21 -33.12 -16.47
CA LEU A 474 -9.15 -32.20 -16.93
C LEU A 474 -9.13 -31.98 -18.44
N GLN A 475 -9.86 -32.79 -19.22
CA GLN A 475 -9.93 -32.60 -20.66
C GLN A 475 -10.67 -31.30 -21.00
N ARG A 476 -10.09 -30.49 -21.90
CA ARG A 476 -10.77 -29.34 -22.48
C ARG A 476 -10.62 -29.24 -23.99
N ASN A 477 -11.50 -28.46 -24.59
CA ASN A 477 -11.59 -28.27 -26.04
C ASN A 477 -11.03 -26.92 -26.54
N GLY A 478 -10.85 -25.93 -25.65
CA GLY A 478 -10.35 -24.58 -25.99
C GLY A 478 -8.89 -24.38 -25.62
N LEU A 479 -8.30 -23.22 -25.93
CA LEU A 479 -6.98 -22.81 -25.46
C LEU A 479 -7.07 -22.07 -24.11
N PRO A 480 -6.02 -22.07 -23.26
CA PRO A 480 -5.96 -21.29 -22.01
C PRO A 480 -6.37 -19.83 -22.22
N PRO A 481 -7.35 -19.32 -21.45
CA PRO A 481 -7.87 -17.99 -21.70
C PRO A 481 -6.80 -16.94 -21.43
N VAL A 482 -6.73 -15.91 -22.28
CA VAL A 482 -5.77 -14.80 -22.10
C VAL A 482 -6.21 -13.82 -21.01
N THR A 483 -7.44 -13.91 -20.52
CA THR A 483 -7.95 -13.10 -19.41
C THR A 483 -8.73 -13.94 -18.41
N THR A 484 -8.69 -13.56 -17.13
CA THR A 484 -9.37 -14.25 -16.02
C THR A 484 -10.81 -13.80 -15.80
N HIS A 485 -11.25 -12.71 -16.41
CA HIS A 485 -12.57 -12.10 -16.19
C HIS A 485 -13.34 -11.88 -17.49
N ASN A 486 -14.66 -11.67 -17.37
CA ASN A 486 -15.46 -11.19 -18.50
C ASN A 486 -15.34 -9.66 -18.58
N VAL A 487 -14.42 -9.16 -19.40
CA VAL A 487 -14.21 -7.71 -19.58
C VAL A 487 -15.41 -7.07 -20.27
N VAL A 488 -15.89 -5.94 -19.74
CA VAL A 488 -16.96 -5.15 -20.35
C VAL A 488 -16.42 -4.49 -21.61
N ASP A 489 -17.14 -4.65 -22.72
CA ASP A 489 -16.72 -4.13 -24.04
C ASP A 489 -15.35 -4.69 -24.49
N ASP A 490 -15.17 -6.01 -24.29
CA ASP A 490 -14.01 -6.82 -24.69
C ASP A 490 -13.43 -6.49 -26.08
N TRP A 491 -14.28 -6.15 -27.06
CA TRP A 491 -13.87 -5.89 -28.43
C TRP A 491 -13.18 -4.52 -28.62
N ASN A 492 -13.38 -3.58 -27.70
CA ASN A 492 -12.72 -2.27 -27.69
C ASN A 492 -11.62 -2.18 -26.62
N ASP A 493 -11.47 -3.20 -25.79
CA ASP A 493 -10.43 -3.24 -24.76
C ASP A 493 -9.02 -3.21 -25.41
N PRO A 494 -8.16 -2.25 -25.04
CA PRO A 494 -6.88 -2.04 -25.70
C PRO A 494 -5.87 -3.15 -25.43
N VAL A 495 -5.89 -3.77 -24.23
CA VAL A 495 -5.02 -4.90 -23.89
C VAL A 495 -5.40 -6.12 -24.71
N LEU A 496 -6.68 -6.50 -24.70
CA LEU A 496 -7.17 -7.67 -25.43
C LEU A 496 -7.02 -7.50 -26.94
N ASN A 497 -7.26 -6.30 -27.48
CA ASN A 497 -7.03 -6.02 -28.89
C ASN A 497 -5.55 -6.12 -29.28
N SER A 498 -4.65 -5.69 -28.41
CA SER A 498 -3.20 -5.80 -28.67
C SER A 498 -2.74 -7.26 -28.60
N ILE A 499 -3.23 -8.04 -27.64
CA ILE A 499 -2.98 -9.49 -27.55
C ILE A 499 -3.48 -10.19 -28.82
N ARG A 500 -4.68 -9.86 -29.31
CA ARG A 500 -5.24 -10.39 -30.57
C ARG A 500 -4.38 -9.99 -31.76
N ARG A 501 -3.97 -8.73 -31.85
CA ARG A 501 -3.12 -8.21 -32.94
C ARG A 501 -1.76 -8.92 -32.99
N CYS A 502 -1.17 -9.19 -31.83
CA CYS A 502 0.13 -9.83 -31.68
C CYS A 502 0.07 -11.37 -31.73
N ASN A 503 -1.13 -11.97 -31.87
CA ASN A 503 -1.35 -13.41 -31.90
C ASN A 503 -0.82 -14.18 -30.67
N LEU A 504 -0.92 -13.59 -29.47
CA LEU A 504 -0.51 -14.23 -28.21
C LEU A 504 -1.70 -14.96 -27.56
N PHE A 505 -2.06 -16.13 -28.10
CA PHE A 505 -3.28 -16.87 -27.70
C PHE A 505 -3.03 -18.05 -26.76
N ASN A 506 -1.89 -18.09 -26.08
CA ASN A 506 -1.49 -19.20 -25.21
C ASN A 506 -1.52 -20.56 -25.92
N THR A 507 -1.06 -20.61 -27.17
CA THR A 507 -0.98 -21.88 -27.89
C THR A 507 0.13 -22.76 -27.30
N VAL A 508 0.07 -24.07 -27.57
CA VAL A 508 1.12 -25.05 -27.21
C VAL A 508 2.50 -24.59 -27.69
N ASN A 509 2.56 -24.02 -28.90
CA ASN A 509 3.82 -23.58 -29.50
C ASN A 509 4.35 -22.26 -28.93
N ASP A 510 3.54 -21.48 -28.22
CA ASP A 510 3.98 -20.21 -27.64
C ASP A 510 4.89 -20.46 -26.43
N ARG A 511 6.11 -19.91 -26.47
CA ARG A 511 7.05 -19.93 -25.33
C ARG A 511 6.77 -18.81 -24.34
N VAL A 512 6.03 -17.78 -24.78
CA VAL A 512 5.50 -16.72 -23.92
C VAL A 512 3.99 -16.87 -23.82
N LYS A 513 3.50 -17.13 -22.61
CA LYS A 513 2.08 -17.15 -22.27
C LYS A 513 1.68 -15.80 -21.64
N VAL A 514 0.42 -15.40 -21.80
CA VAL A 514 -0.11 -14.12 -21.32
C VAL A 514 -1.37 -14.36 -20.47
N VAL A 515 -1.43 -13.66 -19.33
CA VAL A 515 -2.57 -13.67 -18.41
C VAL A 515 -2.93 -12.23 -18.05
N PHE A 516 -4.03 -11.73 -18.60
CA PHE A 516 -4.62 -10.46 -18.24
C PHE A 516 -5.57 -10.61 -17.05
N HIS A 517 -5.20 -10.04 -15.91
CA HIS A 517 -5.98 -10.00 -14.68
C HIS A 517 -6.53 -8.58 -14.44
N PRO A 518 -7.77 -8.29 -14.89
CA PRO A 518 -8.35 -6.95 -14.85
C PRO A 518 -8.94 -6.52 -13.48
N GLU A 519 -8.32 -6.91 -12.39
CA GLU A 519 -8.74 -6.59 -11.01
C GLU A 519 -7.50 -6.34 -10.14
N PHE A 520 -7.65 -5.70 -8.98
CA PHE A 520 -6.58 -5.68 -7.98
C PHE A 520 -6.43 -7.05 -7.34
N LEU A 521 -5.18 -7.43 -7.04
CA LEU A 521 -4.90 -8.65 -6.32
C LEU A 521 -5.34 -8.52 -4.85
N SER A 522 -5.87 -9.62 -4.31
CA SER A 522 -6.27 -9.76 -2.92
C SER A 522 -6.21 -11.23 -2.54
N SER A 523 -5.80 -11.51 -1.31
CA SER A 523 -5.83 -12.83 -0.68
C SER A 523 -7.23 -13.48 -0.67
N THR A 524 -8.29 -12.68 -0.76
CA THR A 524 -9.68 -13.16 -0.87
C THR A 524 -10.06 -13.63 -2.29
N ASN A 525 -9.21 -13.38 -3.29
CA ASN A 525 -9.48 -13.75 -4.68
C ASN A 525 -9.40 -15.28 -4.85
N PRO A 526 -10.44 -15.94 -5.40
CA PRO A 526 -10.49 -17.40 -5.52
C PRO A 526 -9.51 -18.00 -6.53
N LEU A 527 -8.85 -17.17 -7.36
CA LEU A 527 -7.88 -17.64 -8.34
C LEU A 527 -6.45 -17.63 -7.80
N PHE A 528 -6.01 -16.51 -7.25
CA PHE A 528 -4.62 -16.31 -6.82
C PHE A 528 -4.40 -16.62 -5.34
N GLY A 529 -5.36 -16.31 -4.47
CA GLY A 529 -5.17 -16.43 -3.01
C GLY A 529 -3.95 -15.66 -2.48
N LEU A 530 -3.57 -14.56 -3.15
CA LEU A 530 -2.36 -13.78 -2.92
C LEU A 530 -2.68 -12.30 -2.85
N ASP A 531 -2.05 -11.60 -1.90
CA ASP A 531 -1.99 -10.15 -1.93
C ASP A 531 -0.94 -9.65 -2.93
N TYR A 532 -1.01 -8.36 -3.28
CA TYR A 532 -0.14 -7.77 -4.30
C TYR A 532 1.35 -7.93 -3.97
N GLU A 533 1.75 -7.71 -2.72
CA GLU A 533 3.16 -7.83 -2.32
C GLU A 533 3.69 -9.26 -2.42
N GLU A 534 2.89 -10.26 -2.01
CA GLU A 534 3.26 -11.67 -2.16
C GLU A 534 3.39 -12.04 -3.64
N PHE A 535 2.46 -11.57 -4.49
CA PHE A 535 2.53 -11.80 -5.92
C PHE A 535 3.80 -11.21 -6.54
N VAL A 536 4.19 -9.98 -6.17
CA VAL A 536 5.42 -9.35 -6.63
C VAL A 536 6.63 -10.19 -6.21
N ARG A 537 6.71 -10.61 -4.94
CA ARG A 537 7.79 -11.48 -4.42
C ARG A 537 7.90 -12.79 -5.18
N GLY A 538 6.77 -13.42 -5.54
CA GLY A 538 6.77 -14.67 -6.31
C GLY A 538 7.16 -14.51 -7.79
N CYS A 539 7.17 -13.28 -8.31
CA CYS A 539 7.57 -13.01 -9.69
C CYS A 539 9.10 -12.99 -9.86
N HIS A 540 9.55 -13.03 -11.11
CA HIS A 540 10.97 -12.99 -11.45
C HIS A 540 11.42 -11.63 -11.98
N LEU A 541 10.54 -10.91 -12.69
CA LEU A 541 10.87 -9.62 -13.29
C LEU A 541 9.63 -8.72 -13.38
N GLY A 542 9.71 -7.52 -12.83
CA GLY A 542 8.73 -6.46 -13.07
C GLY A 542 9.05 -5.69 -14.36
N VAL A 543 8.07 -5.44 -15.22
CA VAL A 543 8.29 -4.80 -16.52
C VAL A 543 7.39 -3.58 -16.66
N PHE A 544 7.96 -2.38 -16.46
CA PHE A 544 7.24 -1.11 -16.40
C PHE A 544 7.80 -0.11 -17.44
N PRO A 545 7.56 -0.35 -18.75
CA PRO A 545 8.10 0.46 -19.82
C PRO A 545 7.29 1.77 -19.97
N SER A 546 7.09 2.52 -18.88
CA SER A 546 6.23 3.71 -18.83
C SER A 546 6.66 4.82 -19.80
N TYR A 547 5.68 5.48 -20.42
CA TYR A 547 5.87 6.73 -21.15
C TYR A 547 5.71 7.93 -20.22
N TYR A 548 4.65 7.95 -19.42
CA TYR A 548 4.37 9.04 -18.48
C TYR A 548 4.22 8.48 -17.07
N GLU A 549 5.27 8.67 -16.27
CA GLU A 549 5.33 8.20 -14.90
C GLU A 549 6.14 9.17 -14.05
N PRO A 550 5.47 10.08 -13.32
CA PRO A 550 6.17 11.15 -12.59
C PRO A 550 7.16 10.63 -11.55
N TRP A 551 6.88 9.48 -10.94
CA TRP A 551 7.80 8.77 -10.04
C TRP A 551 7.98 7.32 -10.50
N GLY A 552 7.13 6.40 -10.05
CA GLY A 552 7.25 4.97 -10.34
C GLY A 552 7.36 4.16 -9.06
N TYR A 553 6.26 4.05 -8.31
CA TYR A 553 6.21 3.25 -7.07
C TYR A 553 6.37 1.77 -7.35
N THR A 554 5.73 1.27 -8.40
CA THR A 554 5.72 -0.15 -8.77
C THR A 554 7.14 -0.72 -8.96
N PRO A 555 8.05 -0.10 -9.74
CA PRO A 555 9.45 -0.55 -9.79
C PRO A 555 10.21 -0.33 -8.48
N ALA A 556 9.93 0.73 -7.72
CA ALA A 556 10.56 0.96 -6.42
C ALA A 556 10.21 -0.12 -5.40
N GLU A 557 8.93 -0.51 -5.32
CA GLU A 557 8.44 -1.63 -4.51
C GLU A 557 9.08 -2.95 -4.94
N CYS A 558 9.25 -3.19 -6.25
CA CYS A 558 9.97 -4.38 -6.73
C CYS A 558 11.41 -4.41 -6.19
N THR A 559 12.13 -3.28 -6.26
CA THR A 559 13.51 -3.20 -5.75
C THR A 559 13.58 -3.46 -4.26
N VAL A 560 12.66 -2.89 -3.47
CA VAL A 560 12.57 -3.14 -2.02
C VAL A 560 12.29 -4.62 -1.70
N MET A 561 11.56 -5.33 -2.57
CA MET A 561 11.31 -6.77 -2.43
C MET A 561 12.39 -7.67 -3.06
N GLY A 562 13.50 -7.09 -3.52
CA GLY A 562 14.59 -7.83 -4.17
C GLY A 562 14.26 -8.37 -5.56
N ILE A 563 13.22 -7.84 -6.22
CA ILE A 563 12.77 -8.28 -7.55
C ILE A 563 13.31 -7.32 -8.63
N PRO A 564 14.12 -7.83 -9.59
CA PRO A 564 14.60 -7.04 -10.71
C PRO A 564 13.46 -6.37 -11.48
N SER A 565 13.73 -5.20 -12.04
CA SER A 565 12.71 -4.46 -12.78
C SER A 565 13.25 -3.77 -14.04
N ILE A 566 12.39 -3.69 -15.06
CA ILE A 566 12.61 -2.87 -16.24
C ILE A 566 11.79 -1.58 -16.10
N THR A 567 12.44 -0.44 -16.24
CA THR A 567 11.85 0.91 -16.23
C THR A 567 12.32 1.71 -17.46
N THR A 568 12.05 3.01 -17.49
CA THR A 568 12.43 3.89 -18.61
C THR A 568 13.10 5.17 -18.14
N ASN A 569 13.87 5.80 -19.02
CA ASN A 569 14.40 7.15 -18.81
C ASN A 569 13.36 8.28 -18.94
N LEU A 570 12.06 7.93 -18.96
CA LEU A 570 10.92 8.84 -18.84
C LEU A 570 10.12 8.60 -17.53
N SER A 571 10.52 7.60 -16.74
CA SER A 571 10.01 7.35 -15.39
C SER A 571 10.89 8.07 -14.37
N GLY A 572 10.30 8.69 -13.36
CA GLY A 572 11.05 9.38 -12.30
C GLY A 572 12.02 8.47 -11.56
N PHE A 573 11.59 7.24 -11.28
CA PHE A 573 12.40 6.17 -10.68
C PHE A 573 13.57 5.79 -11.58
N GLY A 574 13.33 5.63 -12.88
CA GLY A 574 14.39 5.31 -13.84
C GLY A 574 15.43 6.42 -13.94
N CYS A 575 15.01 7.68 -13.98
CA CYS A 575 15.91 8.83 -13.95
C CYS A 575 16.76 8.84 -12.66
N PHE A 576 16.12 8.63 -11.51
CA PHE A 576 16.78 8.60 -10.21
C PHE A 576 17.84 7.48 -10.13
N MET A 577 17.49 6.25 -10.53
CA MET A 577 18.42 5.11 -10.53
C MET A 577 19.58 5.33 -11.49
N GLN A 578 19.32 5.86 -12.69
CA GLN A 578 20.37 6.17 -13.67
C GLN A 578 21.35 7.23 -13.17
N GLU A 579 20.89 8.17 -12.35
CA GLU A 579 21.73 9.24 -11.82
C GLU A 579 22.62 8.77 -10.66
N HIS A 580 22.11 7.89 -9.79
CA HIS A 580 22.74 7.52 -8.52
C HIS A 580 23.51 6.19 -8.56
N ILE A 581 23.31 5.36 -9.60
CA ILE A 581 23.96 4.06 -9.74
C ILE A 581 24.84 4.05 -10.99
N ALA A 582 26.11 3.68 -10.83
CA ALA A 582 27.08 3.68 -11.94
C ALA A 582 26.78 2.62 -13.01
N ASP A 583 26.22 1.48 -12.62
CA ASP A 583 25.81 0.39 -13.52
C ASP A 583 24.49 -0.26 -13.05
N PRO A 584 23.33 0.33 -13.38
CA PRO A 584 22.03 -0.15 -12.91
C PRO A 584 21.71 -1.59 -13.33
N MET A 585 22.16 -2.02 -14.52
CA MET A 585 21.83 -3.33 -15.08
C MET A 585 22.43 -4.48 -14.25
N SER A 586 23.65 -4.31 -13.76
CA SER A 586 24.32 -5.28 -12.88
C SER A 586 23.62 -5.46 -11.52
N TYR A 587 22.82 -4.48 -11.12
CA TYR A 587 21.96 -4.51 -9.93
C TYR A 587 20.51 -4.91 -10.24
N GLY A 588 20.20 -5.39 -11.45
CA GLY A 588 18.84 -5.82 -11.82
C GLY A 588 17.89 -4.68 -12.17
N ILE A 589 18.39 -3.46 -12.40
CA ILE A 589 17.61 -2.30 -12.85
C ILE A 589 17.89 -2.04 -14.33
N TYR A 590 16.95 -2.43 -15.19
CA TYR A 590 17.07 -2.27 -16.63
C TYR A 590 16.34 -1.00 -17.07
N ILE A 591 17.02 -0.09 -17.77
CA ILE A 591 16.45 1.20 -18.15
C ILE A 591 16.33 1.27 -19.67
N VAL A 592 15.11 1.18 -20.19
CA VAL A 592 14.82 1.33 -21.62
C VAL A 592 14.87 2.80 -22.00
N ASP A 593 15.56 3.10 -23.10
CA ASP A 593 15.55 4.43 -23.67
C ASP A 593 14.24 4.65 -24.43
N ARG A 594 13.40 5.55 -23.92
CA ARG A 594 12.17 6.01 -24.56
C ARG A 594 12.20 7.50 -24.91
N ARG A 595 13.31 8.17 -24.61
CA ARG A 595 13.48 9.62 -24.78
C ARG A 595 14.26 9.97 -26.03
N TYR A 596 15.35 9.26 -26.31
CA TYR A 596 16.30 9.63 -27.37
C TYR A 596 16.27 8.70 -28.59
N ILE A 597 15.53 7.60 -28.52
CA ILE A 597 15.36 6.65 -29.63
C ILE A 597 13.90 6.54 -30.08
N GLY A 598 13.70 6.05 -31.31
CA GLY A 598 12.37 5.82 -31.87
C GLY A 598 11.64 4.67 -31.19
N LEU A 599 10.31 4.70 -31.24
CA LEU A 599 9.42 3.72 -30.60
C LEU A 599 9.81 2.26 -30.89
N GLU A 600 10.06 1.93 -32.15
CA GLU A 600 10.45 0.57 -32.57
C GLU A 600 11.74 0.10 -31.89
N ASN A 601 12.74 0.98 -31.80
CA ASN A 601 14.01 0.66 -31.15
C ASN A 601 13.81 0.47 -29.64
N SER A 602 12.93 1.24 -29.00
CA SER A 602 12.57 1.02 -27.60
C SER A 602 11.91 -0.35 -27.40
N VAL A 603 11.03 -0.78 -28.32
CA VAL A 603 10.39 -2.10 -28.21
C VAL A 603 11.39 -3.23 -28.43
N GLN A 604 12.32 -3.06 -29.38
CA GLN A 604 13.40 -4.01 -29.62
C GLN A 604 14.33 -4.10 -28.41
N GLN A 605 14.74 -2.98 -27.82
CA GLN A 605 15.58 -2.94 -26.62
C GLN A 605 14.88 -3.64 -25.44
N LEU A 606 13.59 -3.36 -25.21
CA LEU A 606 12.80 -4.05 -24.18
C LEU A 606 12.76 -5.56 -24.40
N ALA A 607 12.53 -6.00 -25.64
CA ALA A 607 12.51 -7.42 -25.99
C ALA A 607 13.88 -8.08 -25.77
N HIS A 608 14.98 -7.38 -26.03
CA HIS A 608 16.33 -7.88 -25.77
C HIS A 608 16.61 -8.02 -24.27
N TYR A 609 16.28 -7.01 -23.44
CA TYR A 609 16.45 -7.14 -21.98
C TYR A 609 15.66 -8.32 -21.41
N MET A 610 14.43 -8.52 -21.85
CA MET A 610 13.64 -9.69 -21.43
C MET A 610 14.24 -11.02 -21.93
N PHE A 611 14.82 -11.03 -23.14
CA PHE A 611 15.45 -12.22 -23.70
C PHE A 611 16.75 -12.58 -22.97
N ASP A 612 17.58 -11.60 -22.67
CA ASP A 612 18.83 -11.80 -21.92
C ASP A 612 18.53 -12.28 -20.50
N PHE A 613 17.52 -11.69 -19.82
CA PHE A 613 17.06 -12.17 -18.52
C PHE A 613 16.55 -13.62 -18.58
N ALA A 614 15.81 -13.99 -19.63
CA ALA A 614 15.28 -15.34 -19.80
C ALA A 614 16.36 -16.43 -20.02
N ARG A 615 17.60 -16.02 -20.30
CA ARG A 615 18.75 -16.92 -20.47
C ARG A 615 19.59 -17.10 -19.20
N LEU A 616 19.31 -16.34 -18.14
CA LEU A 616 20.03 -16.47 -16.87
C LEU A 616 19.76 -17.84 -16.23
N SER A 617 20.77 -18.41 -15.56
CA SER A 617 20.62 -19.62 -14.73
C SER A 617 19.88 -19.31 -13.41
N ARG A 618 19.51 -20.34 -12.64
CA ARG A 618 18.90 -20.17 -11.32
C ARG A 618 19.84 -19.42 -10.36
N ARG A 619 21.12 -19.84 -10.27
CA ARG A 619 22.19 -19.19 -9.47
C ARG A 619 22.36 -17.71 -9.87
N GLN A 620 22.43 -17.41 -11.17
CA GLN A 620 22.54 -16.03 -11.66
C GLN A 620 21.33 -15.15 -11.29
N ARG A 621 20.10 -15.70 -11.30
CA ARG A 621 18.91 -14.97 -10.87
C ARG A 621 18.92 -14.69 -9.36
N ILE A 622 19.34 -15.64 -8.53
CA ILE A 622 19.48 -15.45 -7.08
C ILE A 622 20.50 -14.33 -6.80
N ILE A 623 21.67 -14.37 -7.44
CA ILE A 623 22.70 -13.33 -7.31
C ILE A 623 22.13 -11.95 -7.72
N GLN A 624 21.40 -11.89 -8.83
CA GLN A 624 20.79 -10.64 -9.29
C GLN A 624 19.74 -10.12 -8.31
N ARG A 625 18.91 -10.98 -7.71
CA ARG A 625 17.95 -10.59 -6.66
C ARG A 625 18.65 -10.06 -5.41
N ASN A 626 19.70 -10.73 -4.94
CA ASN A 626 20.52 -10.26 -3.81
C ASN A 626 21.11 -8.87 -4.09
N ARG A 627 21.59 -8.63 -5.31
CA ARG A 627 22.07 -7.29 -5.70
C ARG A 627 20.94 -6.26 -5.75
N THR A 628 19.77 -6.64 -6.26
CA THR A 628 18.61 -5.75 -6.35
C THR A 628 18.14 -5.33 -4.96
N GLU A 629 18.04 -6.28 -4.03
CA GLU A 629 17.62 -6.03 -2.64
C GLU A 629 18.57 -5.04 -1.95
N ARG A 630 19.89 -5.11 -2.17
CA ARG A 630 20.85 -4.15 -1.61
C ARG A 630 20.60 -2.69 -1.98
N LEU A 631 19.84 -2.42 -3.05
CA LEU A 631 19.42 -1.05 -3.42
C LEU A 631 18.20 -0.55 -2.63
N SER A 632 17.55 -1.40 -1.84
CA SER A 632 16.38 -1.05 -1.02
C SER A 632 16.69 0.14 -0.10
N ASP A 633 17.86 0.13 0.54
CA ASP A 633 18.34 1.20 1.42
C ASP A 633 18.39 2.57 0.72
N LEU A 634 18.77 2.64 -0.56
CA LEU A 634 18.80 3.89 -1.32
C LEU A 634 17.40 4.53 -1.46
N LEU A 635 16.35 3.72 -1.44
CA LEU A 635 14.96 4.15 -1.60
C LEU A 635 14.25 4.42 -0.27
N ASP A 636 14.91 4.21 0.87
CA ASP A 636 14.33 4.41 2.18
C ASP A 636 14.17 5.90 2.52
N TRP A 637 13.10 6.25 3.23
CA TRP A 637 12.84 7.62 3.69
C TRP A 637 13.93 8.19 4.61
N ARG A 638 14.72 7.36 5.30
CA ARG A 638 15.89 7.80 6.08
C ARG A 638 16.95 8.46 5.20
N ASN A 639 17.07 8.02 3.95
CA ASN A 639 17.97 8.63 2.97
C ASN A 639 17.27 9.73 2.16
N LEU A 640 16.06 9.46 1.65
CA LEU A 640 15.37 10.40 0.75
C LEU A 640 14.67 11.55 1.48
N GLY A 641 14.44 11.43 2.79
CA GLY A 641 13.84 12.49 3.61
C GLY A 641 14.73 13.75 3.71
N ILE A 642 16.04 13.63 3.48
CA ILE A 642 16.96 14.77 3.48
C ILE A 642 16.58 15.85 2.45
N TYR A 643 16.03 15.46 1.30
CA TYR A 643 15.59 16.40 0.26
C TYR A 643 14.40 17.26 0.72
N TYR A 644 13.50 16.69 1.52
CA TYR A 644 12.41 17.44 2.15
C TYR A 644 12.96 18.45 3.17
N ARG A 645 13.89 18.03 4.02
CA ARG A 645 14.57 18.93 4.97
C ARG A 645 15.26 20.09 4.24
N GLN A 646 15.97 19.83 3.15
CA GLN A 646 16.59 20.86 2.32
C GLN A 646 15.57 21.84 1.73
N ALA A 647 14.43 21.33 1.25
CA ALA A 647 13.38 22.19 0.69
C ALA A 647 12.80 23.15 1.74
N ARG A 648 12.57 22.65 2.96
CA ARG A 648 12.11 23.45 4.10
C ARG A 648 13.14 24.48 4.53
N ILE A 649 14.41 24.08 4.69
CA ILE A 649 15.50 24.99 5.08
C ILE A 649 15.71 26.08 4.02
N LYS A 650 15.70 25.73 2.72
CA LYS A 650 15.79 26.71 1.63
C LYS A 650 14.65 27.73 1.66
N ALA A 651 13.43 27.28 2.01
CA ALA A 651 12.28 28.18 2.17
C ALA A 651 12.47 29.11 3.37
N LEU A 652 12.97 28.59 4.50
CA LEU A 652 13.28 29.38 5.69
C LEU A 652 14.35 30.44 5.41
N MET A 653 15.46 30.08 4.76
CA MET A 653 16.52 31.04 4.40
C MET A 653 16.02 32.17 3.50
N THR A 654 14.99 31.92 2.68
CA THR A 654 14.41 32.92 1.80
C THR A 654 13.60 33.97 2.58
N VAL A 655 12.94 33.56 3.67
CA VAL A 655 12.11 34.44 4.52
C VAL A 655 12.92 35.06 5.65
N TYR A 656 13.87 34.31 6.20
CA TYR A 656 14.72 34.64 7.35
C TYR A 656 16.20 34.56 6.94
N PRO A 657 16.75 35.56 6.24
CA PRO A 657 18.11 35.51 5.67
C PRO A 657 19.23 35.35 6.71
N GLU A 658 19.00 35.74 7.96
CA GLU A 658 19.91 35.53 9.08
C GLU A 658 20.23 34.05 9.33
N LEU A 659 19.32 33.15 8.96
CA LEU A 659 19.53 31.70 9.04
C LEU A 659 20.54 31.18 8.02
N ALA A 660 20.83 31.95 6.97
CA ALA A 660 21.72 31.50 5.91
C ALA A 660 23.13 31.18 6.45
N SER A 661 23.61 31.89 7.47
CA SER A 661 24.90 31.59 8.10
C SER A 661 24.88 30.37 9.02
N GLU A 662 23.73 30.05 9.63
CA GLU A 662 23.56 28.90 10.52
C GLU A 662 23.50 27.59 9.73
N TYR A 663 22.96 27.63 8.51
CA TYR A 663 22.79 26.47 7.63
C TYR A 663 23.63 26.57 6.34
N ALA A 664 24.73 27.36 6.36
CA ALA A 664 25.62 27.56 5.21
C ALA A 664 26.44 26.31 4.84
N GLU A 665 26.52 25.33 5.74
CA GLU A 665 27.32 24.12 5.57
C GLU A 665 26.42 22.92 5.21
N GLY A 666 26.76 22.24 4.10
CA GLY A 666 26.21 20.92 3.77
C GLY A 666 25.14 20.89 2.68
N GLY A 667 25.53 21.15 1.43
CA GLY A 667 24.79 20.59 0.30
C GLY A 667 25.00 19.07 0.29
N VAL A 668 23.93 18.29 0.08
CA VAL A 668 24.04 16.83 -0.02
C VAL A 668 24.99 16.48 -1.16
N GLY A 669 26.04 15.72 -0.85
CA GLY A 669 26.89 15.11 -1.86
C GLY A 669 26.07 14.07 -2.64
N ARG A 670 26.30 13.96 -3.95
CA ARG A 670 25.58 13.01 -4.80
C ARG A 670 25.74 11.58 -4.27
N PHE A 671 24.65 10.84 -4.04
CA PHE A 671 24.76 9.40 -3.78
C PHE A 671 25.35 8.75 -5.03
N SER A 672 26.42 7.97 -4.87
CA SER A 672 27.08 7.29 -5.97
C SER A 672 27.32 5.84 -5.57
N TYR A 673 26.40 4.97 -5.95
CA TYR A 673 26.59 3.53 -5.80
C TYR A 673 27.61 3.04 -6.84
N PRO A 674 28.75 2.47 -6.41
CA PRO A 674 29.75 1.97 -7.32
C PRO A 674 29.23 0.73 -8.05
N ARG A 675 29.99 0.24 -9.01
CA ARG A 675 29.72 -1.09 -9.58
C ARG A 675 29.83 -2.15 -8.45
N PRO A 676 29.03 -3.23 -8.47
CA PRO A 676 29.16 -4.29 -7.49
C PRO A 676 30.61 -4.79 -7.50
N ILE A 677 31.21 -4.94 -6.32
CA ILE A 677 32.50 -5.64 -6.20
C ILE A 677 32.20 -7.11 -6.49
N SER A 678 32.75 -7.63 -7.58
CA SER A 678 32.85 -9.06 -7.83
C SER A 678 33.95 -9.61 -6.93
N GLU A 679 33.68 -10.38 -5.87
CA GLU A 679 34.74 -10.97 -5.04
C GLU A 679 34.24 -12.25 -4.29
N PRO A 680 35.15 -13.17 -3.89
CA PRO A 680 36.31 -12.84 -3.06
C PRO A 680 37.64 -12.65 -3.80
N PRO A 681 38.56 -11.88 -3.19
CA PRO A 681 39.93 -11.75 -3.64
C PRO A 681 40.66 -13.05 -3.32
N SER A 682 41.40 -13.58 -4.29
CA SER A 682 42.36 -14.64 -4.05
C SER A 682 43.23 -14.27 -2.83
N PRO A 683 43.46 -15.18 -1.88
CA PRO A 683 44.22 -14.87 -0.69
C PRO A 683 45.57 -14.34 -1.11
N SER A 684 45.86 -13.11 -0.70
CA SER A 684 47.13 -12.45 -0.93
C SER A 684 48.24 -13.27 -0.31
N SER A 685 48.86 -14.14 -1.11
CA SER A 685 50.05 -14.86 -0.73
C SER A 685 51.20 -13.86 -0.65
N SER A 686 51.56 -13.53 0.58
CA SER A 686 52.78 -12.83 0.88
C SER A 686 53.97 -13.67 0.40
N ARG A 687 54.72 -13.23 -0.62
CA ARG A 687 56.19 -13.30 -0.61
C ARG A 687 56.91 -12.57 -1.76
N HIS A 688 57.69 -11.57 -1.32
CA HIS A 688 59.12 -11.33 -1.61
C HIS A 688 59.61 -11.06 -3.06
N THR A 689 60.00 -9.78 -3.24
CA THR A 689 61.21 -9.25 -3.90
C THR A 689 61.57 -9.64 -5.35
N THR A 690 61.54 -8.62 -6.21
CA THR A 690 62.07 -8.51 -7.59
C THR A 690 63.58 -8.85 -7.71
N PRO A 691 64.16 -9.13 -8.92
CA PRO A 691 64.33 -8.11 -9.97
C PRO A 691 64.25 -8.53 -11.47
N ALA A 692 63.58 -7.67 -12.25
CA ALA A 692 63.89 -7.10 -13.59
C ALA A 692 64.27 -7.93 -14.86
N ALA A 693 63.44 -7.72 -15.90
CA ALA A 693 63.69 -7.26 -17.30
C ALA A 693 64.19 -8.20 -18.45
N SER A 694 63.38 -8.32 -19.52
CA SER A 694 63.71 -8.14 -20.98
C SER A 694 62.50 -8.60 -21.86
N VAL A 695 61.88 -7.75 -22.70
CA VAL A 695 62.10 -7.43 -24.14
C VAL A 695 61.86 -8.57 -25.15
N HIS A 696 60.80 -8.40 -25.96
CA HIS A 696 60.49 -8.86 -27.33
C HIS A 696 60.89 -10.26 -27.84
N GLY A 697 59.87 -11.07 -28.17
CA GLY A 697 59.48 -11.42 -29.55
C GLY A 697 59.88 -12.79 -30.10
N SER A 698 58.89 -13.63 -30.46
CA SER A 698 58.75 -14.37 -31.74
C SER A 698 57.57 -15.34 -31.70
N ASP A 699 56.79 -15.36 -32.79
CA ASP A 699 55.86 -16.44 -33.19
C ASP A 699 56.56 -17.80 -33.26
N ASP A 700 55.87 -18.89 -32.92
CA ASP A 700 55.51 -20.00 -33.83
C ASP A 700 54.96 -21.21 -33.05
N GLU A 701 53.73 -21.61 -33.45
CA GLU A 701 53.12 -22.95 -33.54
C GLU A 701 53.43 -24.03 -32.49
N ASP A 702 52.43 -24.37 -31.65
CA ASP A 702 52.12 -25.73 -31.15
C ASP A 702 50.76 -25.69 -30.40
N GLU A 703 49.64 -25.71 -31.13
CA GLU A 703 48.27 -25.93 -30.59
C GLU A 703 47.87 -27.37 -30.92
N ASP A 704 47.91 -28.28 -29.94
CA ASP A 704 47.17 -29.57 -29.91
C ASP A 704 47.40 -30.35 -28.58
N VAL A 705 47.56 -29.66 -27.43
CA VAL A 705 47.74 -30.31 -26.10
C VAL A 705 46.89 -29.68 -24.97
N ASP A 706 46.11 -28.63 -25.22
CA ASP A 706 45.36 -27.92 -24.16
C ASP A 706 43.97 -28.51 -23.81
N ASP A 707 43.32 -29.25 -24.72
CA ASP A 707 41.95 -29.76 -24.49
C ASP A 707 41.86 -30.86 -23.39
N GLU A 708 42.95 -31.56 -23.10
CA GLU A 708 42.98 -32.64 -22.09
C GLU A 708 43.23 -32.08 -20.68
N LYS A 709 43.95 -30.95 -20.60
CA LYS A 709 44.20 -30.25 -19.33
C LYS A 709 43.03 -29.39 -18.87
N GLU A 710 42.35 -28.71 -19.79
CA GLU A 710 41.15 -27.94 -19.45
C GLU A 710 40.04 -28.86 -18.92
N ARG A 711 39.97 -30.12 -19.37
CA ARG A 711 39.02 -31.10 -18.82
C ARG A 711 39.41 -31.66 -17.46
N GLU A 712 40.70 -31.88 -17.20
CA GLU A 712 41.16 -32.30 -15.88
C GLU A 712 40.98 -31.15 -14.86
N GLU A 713 41.14 -29.89 -15.27
CA GLU A 713 40.85 -28.72 -14.43
C GLU A 713 39.33 -28.54 -14.20
N GLU A 714 38.48 -28.80 -15.21
CA GLU A 714 37.01 -28.80 -15.03
C GLU A 714 36.53 -29.95 -14.12
N GLU A 715 37.13 -31.15 -14.20
CA GLU A 715 36.79 -32.27 -13.32
C GLU A 715 37.28 -32.04 -11.87
N GLU A 716 38.44 -31.40 -11.67
CA GLU A 716 38.91 -31.00 -10.33
C GLU A 716 38.04 -29.88 -9.73
N GLU A 717 37.55 -28.92 -10.54
CA GLU A 717 36.60 -27.90 -10.08
C GLU A 717 35.22 -28.51 -9.73
N GLU A 718 34.75 -29.52 -10.47
CA GLU A 718 33.49 -30.23 -10.15
C GLU A 718 33.62 -31.06 -8.85
N GLU A 719 34.77 -31.70 -8.59
CA GLU A 719 35.01 -32.43 -7.33
C GLU A 719 35.13 -31.49 -6.12
N GLU A 720 35.78 -30.31 -6.26
CA GLU A 720 35.82 -29.30 -5.20
C GLU A 720 34.42 -28.68 -4.95
N GLU A 721 33.58 -28.51 -5.98
CA GLU A 721 32.19 -28.06 -5.83
C GLU A 721 31.30 -29.11 -5.12
N GLU A 722 31.49 -30.42 -5.36
CA GLU A 722 30.76 -31.47 -4.64
C GLU A 722 31.18 -31.55 -3.15
N GLU A 723 32.46 -31.36 -2.83
CA GLU A 723 32.93 -31.31 -1.43
C GLU A 723 32.40 -30.06 -0.69
N GLU A 724 32.31 -28.89 -1.34
CA GLU A 724 31.69 -27.69 -0.73
C GLU A 724 30.18 -27.84 -0.52
N GLU A 725 29.46 -28.54 -1.42
CA GLU A 725 28.02 -28.83 -1.23
C GLU A 725 27.77 -29.81 -0.07
N GLU A 726 28.63 -30.83 0.12
CA GLU A 726 28.53 -31.75 1.27
C GLU A 726 28.84 -31.03 2.61
N GLU A 727 29.80 -30.10 2.65
CA GLU A 727 30.08 -29.29 3.85
C GLU A 727 28.94 -28.31 4.18
N GLU A 728 28.32 -27.67 3.18
CA GLU A 728 27.14 -26.79 3.40
C GLU A 728 25.91 -27.58 3.88
N GLU A 729 25.68 -28.80 3.38
CA GLU A 729 24.58 -29.67 3.86
C GLU A 729 24.82 -30.15 5.30
N GLU A 730 26.07 -30.48 5.69
CA GLU A 730 26.40 -30.83 7.09
C GLU A 730 26.23 -29.64 8.05
N GLU A 731 26.59 -28.41 7.64
CA GLU A 731 26.36 -27.20 8.45
C GLU A 731 24.86 -26.88 8.60
N GLU A 732 24.03 -27.08 7.56
CA GLU A 732 22.58 -26.91 7.65
C GLU A 732 21.92 -27.95 8.58
N GLU A 733 22.37 -29.21 8.58
CA GLU A 733 21.87 -30.25 9.50
C GLU A 733 22.26 -29.96 10.97
N GLU A 734 23.47 -29.42 11.23
CA GLU A 734 23.89 -29.03 12.58
C GLU A 734 23.10 -27.81 13.10
N GLU A 735 22.79 -26.81 12.25
CA GLU A 735 21.96 -25.66 12.64
C GLU A 735 20.49 -26.05 12.90
N GLU A 736 19.92 -27.00 12.14
CA GLU A 736 18.56 -27.52 12.41
C GLU A 736 18.49 -28.30 13.74
N GLU A 737 19.53 -29.06 14.11
CA GLU A 737 19.59 -29.73 15.42
C GLU A 737 19.71 -28.73 16.58
N GLU A 738 20.47 -27.62 16.42
CA GLU A 738 20.55 -26.57 17.45
C GLU A 738 19.23 -25.81 17.62
N GLU A 739 18.47 -25.54 16.54
CA GLU A 739 17.15 -24.91 16.63
C GLU A 739 16.11 -25.83 17.32
N GLU A 740 16.14 -27.14 17.05
CA GLU A 740 15.26 -28.10 17.74
C GLU A 740 15.58 -28.19 19.26
N GLU A 741 16.87 -28.10 19.66
CA GLU A 741 17.25 -28.07 21.08
C GLU A 741 16.81 -26.76 21.78
N GLU A 742 16.90 -25.61 21.11
CA GLU A 742 16.42 -24.33 21.66
C GLU A 742 14.88 -24.31 21.82
N GLU A 743 14.13 -24.88 20.88
CA GLU A 743 12.66 -25.00 20.99
C GLU A 743 12.25 -25.94 22.15
N GLU A 744 12.97 -27.05 22.38
CA GLU A 744 12.72 -27.94 23.52
C GLU A 744 13.03 -27.24 24.87
N GLU A 745 14.08 -26.41 24.94
CA GLU A 745 14.39 -25.63 26.16
C GLU A 745 13.32 -24.55 26.43
N GLU A 746 12.81 -23.86 25.40
CA GLU A 746 11.73 -22.88 25.57
C GLU A 746 10.41 -23.54 26.02
N GLU A 747 10.07 -24.73 25.49
CA GLU A 747 8.89 -25.49 25.94
C GLU A 747 9.03 -25.96 27.40
N GLU A 748 10.24 -26.36 27.85
CA GLU A 748 10.48 -26.72 29.26
C GLU A 748 10.37 -25.49 30.19
N GLU A 749 10.85 -24.31 29.78
CA GLU A 749 10.70 -23.06 30.56
C GLU A 749 9.23 -22.62 30.67
N GLU A 750 8.43 -22.75 29.60
CA GLU A 750 6.99 -22.45 29.64
C GLU A 750 6.22 -23.43 30.56
N GLU A 751 6.57 -24.73 30.57
CA GLU A 751 5.96 -25.69 31.49
C GLU A 751 6.33 -25.41 32.97
N GLU A 752 7.56 -24.96 33.26
CA GLU A 752 7.96 -24.55 34.61
C GLU A 752 7.23 -23.28 35.08
N GLU A 753 7.02 -22.28 34.20
CA GLU A 753 6.24 -21.08 34.53
C GLU A 753 4.75 -21.41 34.79
N GLU A 754 4.14 -22.32 34.03
CA GLU A 754 2.76 -22.77 34.28
C GLU A 754 2.63 -23.54 35.62
N GLU A 755 3.62 -24.36 36.00
CA GLU A 755 3.62 -25.04 37.31
C GLU A 755 3.78 -24.04 38.48
N GLU A 756 4.60 -22.99 38.34
CA GLU A 756 4.73 -21.94 39.36
C GLU A 756 3.44 -21.13 39.52
N GLU A 757 2.73 -20.80 38.42
CA GLU A 757 1.43 -20.12 38.49
C GLU A 757 0.34 -20.99 39.16
N GLU A 758 0.33 -22.31 38.91
CA GLU A 758 -0.61 -23.23 39.59
C GLU A 758 -0.30 -23.35 41.10
N GLU A 759 0.98 -23.36 41.52
CA GLU A 759 1.35 -23.37 42.94
C GLU A 759 0.97 -22.06 43.65
N GLU A 760 1.12 -20.89 43.00
CA GLU A 760 0.67 -19.61 43.56
C GLU A 760 -0.86 -19.55 43.72
N GLU A 761 -1.63 -20.08 42.77
CA GLU A 761 -3.10 -20.17 42.89
C GLU A 761 -3.54 -21.10 44.03
N GLU A 762 -2.85 -22.22 44.26
CA GLU A 762 -3.14 -23.13 45.39
C GLU A 762 -2.80 -22.48 46.75
N GLU A 763 -1.72 -21.70 46.86
CA GLU A 763 -1.37 -20.96 48.08
C GLU A 763 -2.38 -19.84 48.39
N GLU A 764 -2.91 -19.14 47.38
CA GLU A 764 -3.96 -18.14 47.57
C GLU A 764 -5.31 -18.76 48.03
N GLU A 765 -5.63 -19.98 47.57
CA GLU A 765 -6.81 -20.72 48.05
C GLU A 765 -6.66 -21.21 49.50
N GLU A 766 -5.45 -21.58 49.96
CA GLU A 766 -5.21 -21.96 51.35
C GLU A 766 -5.22 -20.76 52.32
N GLU A 767 -4.76 -19.57 51.89
CA GLU A 767 -4.79 -18.36 52.73
C GLU A 767 -6.21 -17.71 52.82
N GLY A 768 -7.09 -17.96 51.86
CA GLY A 768 -8.49 -17.51 51.86
C GLY A 768 -9.42 -18.24 52.85
N GLY A 769 -8.97 -19.36 53.42
CA GLY A 769 -9.75 -20.30 54.23
C GLY A 769 -9.82 -20.02 55.74
N GLY A 770 -9.64 -18.78 56.20
CA GLY A 770 -9.51 -18.46 57.63
C GLY A 770 -10.71 -17.75 58.29
N GLY A 771 -11.81 -18.44 58.60
CA GLY A 771 -12.75 -17.91 59.61
C GLY A 771 -14.19 -18.43 59.68
N GLY A 772 -14.42 -19.54 60.39
CA GLY A 772 -15.78 -19.93 60.83
C GLY A 772 -15.87 -21.31 61.47
N GLY A 773 -15.63 -21.41 62.78
CA GLY A 773 -15.50 -22.69 63.48
C GLY A 773 -16.79 -23.42 63.93
N CYS A 774 -16.54 -24.66 64.38
CA CYS A 774 -17.32 -25.58 65.24
C CYS A 774 -18.31 -26.52 64.48
N VAL A 775 -18.20 -27.87 64.49
CA VAL A 775 -18.17 -28.83 65.62
C VAL A 775 -17.71 -30.22 65.13
N ARG A 776 -16.94 -30.93 65.97
CA ARG A 776 -16.38 -32.29 65.82
C ARG A 776 -17.40 -33.45 65.77
N LYS A 777 -17.04 -34.55 65.09
CA LYS A 777 -16.91 -35.95 65.62
C LYS A 777 -16.39 -36.89 64.52
N GLU A 778 -15.14 -37.34 64.61
CA GLU A 778 -14.70 -38.68 65.09
C GLU A 778 -14.89 -39.85 64.11
N SER A 779 -13.77 -40.34 63.56
CA SER A 779 -13.20 -41.70 63.78
C SER A 779 -12.90 -42.53 62.51
N GLY A 780 -11.67 -43.07 62.43
CA GLY A 780 -11.45 -44.47 62.03
C GLY A 780 -10.63 -44.81 60.77
N ASN A 781 -9.31 -44.58 60.82
CA ASN A 781 -8.21 -45.55 60.55
C ASN A 781 -8.36 -46.75 59.54
N VAL A 782 -7.31 -46.88 58.70
CA VAL A 782 -6.57 -48.12 58.28
C VAL A 782 -6.77 -48.71 56.84
N SER A 783 -5.87 -48.25 55.94
CA SER A 783 -4.84 -48.98 55.14
C SER A 783 -5.13 -49.99 53.99
N PHE A 784 -4.35 -49.77 52.91
CA PHE A 784 -3.68 -50.71 51.96
C PHE A 784 -4.36 -51.13 50.62
N ARG A 785 -3.81 -50.64 49.49
CA ARG A 785 -2.93 -51.35 48.51
C ARG A 785 -3.29 -51.20 46.99
N ARG A 786 -2.36 -50.58 46.25
CA ARG A 786 -1.88 -50.80 44.84
C ARG A 786 -2.75 -50.51 43.57
N LYS A 787 -2.21 -49.59 42.75
CA LYS A 787 -1.90 -49.61 41.28
C LYS A 787 -3.03 -49.82 40.22
N ARG A 788 -3.29 -48.77 39.40
CA ARG A 788 -3.08 -48.64 37.91
C ARG A 788 -4.10 -47.71 37.19
N SER A 789 -3.54 -46.79 36.36
CA SER A 789 -3.98 -46.16 35.07
C SER A 789 -5.37 -45.50 34.89
N PRO A 790 -5.42 -44.43 34.08
CA PRO A 790 -6.47 -44.29 33.07
C PRO A 790 -5.98 -43.83 31.67
N THR A 791 -6.55 -44.43 30.62
CA THR A 791 -6.71 -43.87 29.27
C THR A 791 -8.21 -43.81 28.98
N ASP A 792 -8.68 -42.77 28.28
CA ASP A 792 -9.62 -42.85 27.14
C ASP A 792 -10.19 -41.47 26.78
N LYS A 793 -9.80 -40.93 25.60
CA LYS A 793 -10.51 -39.89 24.83
C LYS A 793 -11.20 -40.58 23.64
N ALA A 794 -12.47 -40.25 23.36
CA ALA A 794 -13.26 -40.86 22.28
C ALA A 794 -13.73 -39.83 21.23
N THR A 795 -13.38 -40.14 19.98
CA THR A 795 -13.77 -39.53 18.69
C THR A 795 -15.22 -39.81 18.26
N PHE A 796 -15.80 -38.93 17.44
CA PHE A 796 -17.01 -39.20 16.64
C PHE A 796 -16.83 -38.86 15.15
N THR A 797 -17.30 -39.77 14.30
CA THR A 797 -17.25 -39.73 12.82
C THR A 797 -18.66 -39.57 12.24
N LEU A 798 -18.79 -38.86 11.12
CA LEU A 798 -20.04 -38.66 10.36
C LEU A 798 -20.11 -39.57 9.12
N VAL A 799 -21.27 -40.18 8.87
CA VAL A 799 -21.59 -40.95 7.65
C VAL A 799 -22.85 -40.38 6.98
N ASN A 800 -22.76 -40.23 5.66
CA ASN A 800 -23.79 -39.77 4.70
C ASN A 800 -24.82 -40.85 4.36
N LEU A 801 -26.10 -40.50 4.13
CA LEU A 801 -27.08 -41.29 3.35
C LEU A 801 -28.21 -40.41 2.77
N GLN A 802 -28.48 -40.55 1.45
CA GLN A 802 -29.71 -40.16 0.72
C GLN A 802 -30.54 -41.43 0.38
N PRO A 803 -31.73 -41.38 -0.26
CA PRO A 803 -32.99 -40.71 0.09
C PRO A 803 -34.20 -41.70 0.06
N ALA A 804 -35.31 -41.43 0.77
CA ALA A 804 -36.58 -42.14 0.52
C ALA A 804 -37.83 -41.33 0.93
N ALA A 805 -38.89 -41.52 0.15
CA ALA A 805 -40.12 -40.76 0.13
C ALA A 805 -41.12 -41.08 1.25
N GLY A 806 -41.91 -40.07 1.64
CA GLY A 806 -43.33 -40.23 1.96
C GLY A 806 -43.77 -40.03 3.42
N LYS A 807 -44.72 -39.10 3.56
CA LYS A 807 -45.79 -38.95 4.59
C LYS A 807 -45.53 -37.99 5.77
N ASN A 808 -46.23 -36.85 5.67
CA ASN A 808 -46.76 -35.92 6.67
C ASN A 808 -46.63 -36.32 8.15
N TRP A 809 -46.04 -35.42 8.96
CA TRP A 809 -46.43 -35.21 10.36
C TRP A 809 -46.36 -33.73 10.77
N LYS A 810 -47.34 -33.35 11.60
CA LYS A 810 -47.49 -32.09 12.33
C LYS A 810 -46.30 -31.83 13.24
N VAL A 811 -45.91 -30.56 13.41
CA VAL A 811 -45.07 -30.12 14.54
C VAL A 811 -45.78 -29.02 15.31
N VAL A 812 -45.91 -29.27 16.61
CA VAL A 812 -46.36 -28.38 17.68
C VAL A 812 -45.12 -27.69 18.23
N ALA A 813 -45.13 -26.36 18.35
CA ALA A 813 -44.07 -25.60 19.00
C ALA A 813 -44.52 -25.13 20.38
N THR A 814 -43.77 -25.51 21.42
CA THR A 814 -43.85 -25.03 22.81
C THR A 814 -42.54 -24.30 23.14
N GLY A 815 -42.64 -23.08 23.65
CA GLY A 815 -41.49 -22.24 24.03
C GLY A 815 -41.12 -22.30 25.51
N TRP A 816 -40.25 -21.36 25.91
CA TRP A 816 -40.00 -20.68 27.22
C TRP A 816 -38.49 -20.32 27.32
N PRO A 817 -38.01 -19.43 28.21
CA PRO A 817 -38.58 -18.16 28.71
C PRO A 817 -37.55 -16.98 28.77
N ARG A 818 -38.06 -15.76 29.01
CA ARG A 818 -37.33 -14.57 29.51
C ARG A 818 -37.36 -14.56 31.05
N VAL A 819 -36.31 -14.05 31.71
CA VAL A 819 -36.37 -13.50 33.08
C VAL A 819 -35.52 -12.23 33.20
N THR A 820 -36.09 -11.24 33.88
CA THR A 820 -35.61 -9.92 34.30
C THR A 820 -35.03 -9.94 35.72
N SER A 821 -34.12 -9.02 36.08
CA SER A 821 -34.30 -8.03 37.19
C SER A 821 -32.97 -7.40 37.66
N ALA A 822 -33.11 -6.22 38.25
CA ALA A 822 -32.15 -5.18 38.59
C ALA A 822 -31.48 -5.30 40.00
N CYS A 823 -30.59 -4.32 40.25
CA CYS A 823 -30.10 -3.76 41.53
C CYS A 823 -28.97 -4.48 42.29
N ALA A 824 -27.79 -3.86 42.37
CA ALA A 824 -27.29 -3.22 43.60
C ALA A 824 -25.91 -2.55 43.36
N PHE A 825 -25.85 -1.24 43.62
CA PHE A 825 -24.63 -0.45 43.83
C PHE A 825 -24.48 -0.26 45.35
N SER A 826 -23.34 -0.57 45.98
CA SER A 826 -22.73 0.22 47.08
C SER A 826 -21.60 -0.49 47.86
N LYS A 827 -20.39 0.11 47.82
CA LYS A 827 -19.47 0.50 48.93
C LYS A 827 -18.05 0.63 48.33
N TRP A 828 -17.23 1.65 48.55
CA TRP A 828 -17.27 2.81 49.45
C TRP A 828 -16.12 3.75 49.05
N LEU A 829 -16.39 5.04 48.78
CA LEU A 829 -15.48 6.13 49.15
C LEU A 829 -16.29 7.41 49.35
N ARG A 830 -16.27 7.90 50.58
CA ARG A 830 -16.89 9.17 51.02
C ARG A 830 -15.83 10.26 50.99
N CYS A 831 -16.17 11.44 50.48
CA CYS A 831 -15.94 12.73 51.14
C CYS A 831 -16.76 13.87 50.49
N THR A 832 -17.88 14.17 51.16
CA THR A 832 -18.54 15.48 51.37
C THR A 832 -18.23 16.70 50.49
N THR A 833 -19.27 17.23 49.83
CA THR A 833 -19.58 18.68 49.73
C THR A 833 -21.10 18.87 49.94
N PRO A 834 -21.57 19.94 50.62
CA PRO A 834 -23.02 20.14 50.79
C PRO A 834 -23.61 21.38 50.11
N ASN A 835 -24.88 21.21 49.70
CA ASN A 835 -25.99 22.17 49.55
C ASN A 835 -26.04 22.97 48.21
N ALA A 836 -27.18 23.20 47.55
CA ALA A 836 -28.59 23.11 47.97
C ALA A 836 -29.59 22.83 46.81
N THR A 837 -30.73 22.27 47.25
CA THR A 837 -31.98 21.85 46.60
C THR A 837 -32.80 22.98 45.95
N ILE A 838 -33.70 22.64 45.00
CA ILE A 838 -35.14 23.03 44.98
C ILE A 838 -35.95 22.13 44.00
N ASN A 839 -37.13 21.71 44.49
CA ASN A 839 -38.15 20.83 43.92
C ASN A 839 -38.96 21.44 42.76
N SER A 840 -39.47 20.59 41.86
CA SER A 840 -40.93 20.31 41.71
C SER A 840 -41.18 19.35 40.54
N GLY A 841 -41.98 18.30 40.79
CA GLY A 841 -42.15 17.16 39.89
C GLY A 841 -43.33 17.25 38.92
N VAL A 842 -43.36 16.30 37.98
CA VAL A 842 -44.55 15.85 37.21
C VAL A 842 -44.39 14.36 36.89
N GLU A 843 -45.50 13.64 37.02
CA GLU A 843 -45.66 12.18 36.90
C GLU A 843 -45.45 11.61 35.49
N THR A 844 -45.01 10.34 35.49
CA THR A 844 -44.77 9.41 34.39
C THR A 844 -46.03 8.82 33.77
N ARG A 845 -46.04 8.62 32.43
CA ARG A 845 -46.72 7.49 31.77
C ARG A 845 -45.89 6.96 30.59
N GLN A 846 -45.52 5.67 30.69
CA GLN A 846 -44.91 4.82 29.68
C GLN A 846 -45.88 4.45 28.55
N VAL A 847 -45.37 4.31 27.33
CA VAL A 847 -45.94 3.46 26.27
C VAL A 847 -44.77 2.72 25.60
N ASP A 848 -44.77 1.40 25.73
CA ASP A 848 -43.83 0.47 25.08
C ASP A 848 -44.15 0.28 23.59
N VAL A 849 -43.11 0.20 22.76
CA VAL A 849 -43.18 -0.14 21.33
C VAL A 849 -42.66 -1.57 21.15
N ALA A 850 -43.48 -2.43 20.52
CA ALA A 850 -43.11 -3.77 20.12
C ALA A 850 -42.64 -3.81 18.65
N THR A 851 -41.50 -4.46 18.45
CA THR A 851 -40.78 -4.77 17.21
C THR A 851 -41.36 -5.98 16.46
N ARG A 852 -41.40 -5.93 15.12
CA ARG A 852 -41.28 -7.08 14.20
C ARG A 852 -40.59 -6.66 12.89
N GLY A 853 -39.47 -7.31 12.56
CA GLY A 853 -38.95 -7.50 11.19
C GLY A 853 -39.78 -8.55 10.47
N GLU A 854 -39.86 -8.60 9.13
CA GLU A 854 -38.80 -9.03 8.21
C GLU A 854 -39.13 -8.68 6.72
N PRO A 855 -38.23 -8.94 5.74
CA PRO A 855 -38.03 -8.16 4.50
C PRO A 855 -38.63 -8.78 3.22
N LEU A 856 -38.69 -7.99 2.12
CA LEU A 856 -38.29 -8.31 0.73
C LEU A 856 -39.02 -7.51 -0.37
N THR A 857 -38.20 -6.91 -1.23
CA THR A 857 -38.25 -6.75 -2.71
C THR A 857 -39.34 -5.96 -3.46
N GLN A 858 -38.83 -5.23 -4.47
CA GLN A 858 -39.53 -4.39 -5.44
C GLN A 858 -40.47 -5.17 -6.39
N ARG A 859 -41.72 -4.71 -6.53
CA ARG A 859 -42.30 -4.20 -7.81
C ARG A 859 -43.79 -3.83 -7.70
N ARG A 860 -44.05 -2.57 -8.08
CA ARG A 860 -45.17 -2.05 -8.89
C ARG A 860 -46.62 -1.96 -8.33
N TYR A 861 -47.06 -0.70 -8.38
CA TYR A 861 -48.30 -0.17 -9.01
C TYR A 861 -49.61 -0.16 -8.22
N VAL A 862 -50.04 1.07 -7.96
CA VAL A 862 -51.40 1.61 -8.17
C VAL A 862 -52.53 0.74 -7.62
N GLU A 863 -52.91 1.01 -6.37
CA GLU A 863 -54.29 1.02 -5.87
C GLU A 863 -54.23 1.14 -4.34
N PHE A 864 -54.31 2.35 -3.79
CA PHE A 864 -54.83 2.58 -2.42
C PHE A 864 -55.00 4.10 -2.17
N ALA A 865 -55.72 4.76 -3.07
CA ALA A 865 -56.22 6.12 -2.86
C ALA A 865 -57.75 6.09 -3.00
N ARG A 866 -58.41 5.46 -2.03
CA ARG A 866 -59.84 5.56 -1.76
C ARG A 866 -60.12 4.78 -0.48
N GLU A 867 -60.13 5.49 0.65
CA GLU A 867 -60.98 5.26 1.83
C GLU A 867 -60.39 5.99 3.04
N ASN A 868 -60.98 7.15 3.34
CA ASN A 868 -61.38 7.63 4.67
C ASN A 868 -61.28 9.14 4.74
N ASP A 869 -62.34 9.73 4.19
CA ASP A 869 -62.77 11.09 4.39
C ASP A 869 -63.70 11.09 5.62
N SER A 870 -63.29 11.71 6.73
CA SER A 870 -64.25 12.29 7.70
C SER A 870 -63.56 13.21 8.71
N GLY A 871 -63.62 14.52 8.42
CA GLY A 871 -63.90 15.56 9.42
C GLY A 871 -62.71 16.31 10.03
N ILE A 872 -62.52 17.57 9.61
CA ILE A 872 -62.75 18.79 10.41
C ILE A 872 -62.44 20.05 9.56
N GLY A 873 -63.48 20.88 9.37
CA GLY A 873 -63.45 22.34 9.57
C GLY A 873 -62.59 23.24 8.69
N LYS A 874 -63.21 23.79 7.64
CA LYS A 874 -62.94 25.05 6.90
C LYS A 874 -62.15 26.13 7.65
N THR A 875 -61.03 26.57 7.08
CA THR A 875 -60.71 27.95 6.64
C THR A 875 -59.38 27.95 5.89
N ASP A 876 -59.26 28.80 4.87
CA ASP A 876 -58.05 29.13 4.08
C ASP A 876 -57.68 28.18 2.93
N LEU A 877 -58.58 28.16 1.94
CA LEU A 877 -58.32 27.73 0.56
C LEU A 877 -58.11 28.98 -0.30
N ASP A 878 -56.93 29.59 -0.15
CA ASP A 878 -56.33 30.58 -1.06
C ASP A 878 -54.82 30.52 -0.79
N ILE A 879 -53.99 30.54 -1.85
CA ILE A 879 -52.51 30.36 -1.85
C ILE A 879 -52.02 28.93 -2.19
N VAL A 880 -52.64 28.24 -3.17
CA VAL A 880 -51.94 27.18 -3.97
C VAL A 880 -52.24 27.33 -5.48
N GLN A 881 -52.46 28.57 -5.94
CA GLN A 881 -52.70 28.87 -7.37
C GLN A 881 -51.77 29.95 -7.95
N GLN A 882 -50.57 30.12 -7.37
CA GLN A 882 -49.51 30.96 -7.91
C GLN A 882 -48.15 30.36 -7.57
N LEU A 883 -47.76 29.26 -8.22
CA LEU A 883 -46.35 28.83 -8.41
C LEU A 883 -46.25 27.58 -9.32
N HIS A 884 -47.13 27.46 -10.32
CA HIS A 884 -46.96 26.52 -11.44
C HIS A 884 -47.28 27.24 -12.74
N GLY A 885 -46.30 28.01 -13.20
CA GLY A 885 -46.37 28.73 -14.47
C GLY A 885 -45.23 29.71 -14.54
N LEU A 886 -44.09 29.24 -15.07
CA LEU A 886 -43.05 29.99 -15.80
C LEU A 886 -41.67 29.31 -15.62
N ALA A 887 -41.43 28.27 -16.42
CA ALA A 887 -40.14 27.96 -17.04
C ALA A 887 -40.30 26.67 -17.85
N GLY A 888 -40.54 26.82 -19.15
CA GLY A 888 -40.39 25.72 -20.09
C GLY A 888 -38.93 25.53 -20.47
N ILE A 889 -38.51 24.27 -20.63
CA ILE A 889 -37.58 23.70 -21.63
C ILE A 889 -37.61 22.16 -21.43
N PRO A 890 -37.44 21.35 -22.49
CA PRO A 890 -38.00 20.00 -22.62
C PRO A 890 -37.01 18.85 -22.34
N ASP A 891 -37.59 17.66 -22.23
CA ASP A 891 -36.97 16.33 -22.20
C ASP A 891 -35.77 16.16 -23.16
N ALA A 892 -34.67 15.57 -22.68
CA ALA A 892 -33.99 14.42 -23.32
C ALA A 892 -32.72 13.96 -22.57
N ARG A 893 -32.69 12.65 -22.27
CA ARG A 893 -31.56 11.73 -21.99
C ARG A 893 -30.84 11.80 -20.63
#